data_AF-A0A8J6HRG1-F1
#
_entry.id   AF-A0A8J6HRG1-F1
#
_cell.length_a   1.000
_cell.length_b   1.000
_cell.length_c   1.000
_cell.angle_alpha   90.00
_cell.angle_beta   90.00
_cell.angle_gamma   90.00
#
_symmetry.space_group_name_H-M   'P 1'
#
loop_
_entity.id
_entity.type
_entity.pdbx_description
1 polymer ?
#
loop_
_entity_poly.entity_id
_entity_poly.type
_entity_poly.pdbx_seq_one_letter_code
_entity_poly.pdbx_strand_id
1 'polypeptide(L)'
;MAANKYLILPGGLKMPALGFGTFDSNDETEVTVSLNAALEAGYRHIDTAYVYQNEKIIGNVLKQWFASGKLKREDIFITTKLPMYGVHPDRVEFFMKKSLENLQLKYVDLYLVHLPLGFKYDESTGRMKVNEKGEVQFEGKTDHAAIWRKMEEQVDAGRAKTIGLSNYNISQIETVLKSARIKPANLQVELHVFLQQNALVDFCHKNGITVVAHTPLGSPGYNKFLKKIGKPERDLPDILSNPVIGKIAKKHSKSSAQIAIRFLIQRGIAPIPKSVTPKRVQENINVFDFTLDDSDMKELKNLEVGEKARSKDEAEITTALNVALEAGYRHIDTAYAYENEKIIGNVLKQWFASGKVKREDLFITTKLPMHGVHPDRVEHFMKKSLENLQLDYVDLYLIHIPFGLKFDESTGGPKVNEKGQLQFEGKTDQAALWKQNALVDFCHKNGITVVAYSPLASPGFNKVLKRMGKQTKELPDILSDPVVSKIAKKHSKTPAQIALRFLIQRGVAAVPKSVTPKRVQENINVFDFTLDDNDLKELRNLDVGERARVCDWKLLDGETKLPDILADPVVSKIAKKHSKTSAQIALRFLIQRGVAAIPKSATPKRVQENINVFDFTLDDKDLKELRSLDVGERARVCDWKLFDGIEKHQDYPFQTV
;
A
#
# COMPACT_ATOMS: atom_id res chain seq x y z
N MET A 1 -19.73 23.39 -23.45
CA MET A 1 -20.84 22.48 -23.87
C MET A 1 -21.37 21.80 -22.62
N ALA A 2 -22.69 21.74 -22.41
CA ALA A 2 -23.25 21.05 -21.24
C ALA A 2 -23.08 19.53 -21.35
N ALA A 3 -23.18 18.81 -20.23
CA ALA A 3 -23.23 17.35 -20.27
C ALA A 3 -24.48 16.88 -21.06
N ASN A 4 -24.25 16.25 -22.22
CA ASN A 4 -25.33 15.85 -23.14
C ASN A 4 -25.87 14.43 -22.89
N LYS A 5 -25.37 13.74 -21.85
CA LYS A 5 -25.81 12.38 -21.49
C LYS A 5 -26.50 12.41 -20.13
N TYR A 6 -27.65 11.76 -20.04
CA TYR A 6 -28.49 11.71 -18.86
C TYR A 6 -28.79 10.27 -18.46
N LEU A 7 -28.89 10.02 -17.16
CA LEU A 7 -29.58 8.85 -16.62
C LEU A 7 -31.04 9.23 -16.38
N ILE A 8 -31.95 8.29 -16.66
CA ILE A 8 -33.38 8.47 -16.42
C ILE A 8 -33.71 7.87 -15.06
N LEU A 9 -34.10 8.74 -14.12
CA LEU A 9 -34.56 8.32 -12.79
C LEU A 9 -35.99 7.76 -12.89
N PRO A 10 -36.43 6.92 -11.92
CA PRO A 10 -37.84 6.60 -11.75
C PRO A 10 -38.72 7.85 -11.79
N GLY A 11 -39.79 7.82 -12.60
CA GLY A 11 -40.65 8.97 -12.85
C GLY A 11 -40.20 9.88 -14.00
N GLY A 12 -39.12 9.54 -14.72
CA GLY A 12 -38.72 10.22 -15.96
C GLY A 12 -37.82 11.45 -15.77
N LEU A 13 -37.45 11.79 -14.54
CA LEU A 13 -36.53 12.90 -14.25
C LEU A 13 -35.14 12.59 -14.84
N LYS A 14 -34.58 13.55 -15.58
CA LYS A 14 -33.26 13.42 -16.22
C LYS A 14 -32.16 13.92 -15.29
N MET A 15 -31.30 13.02 -14.84
CA MET A 15 -30.10 13.37 -14.06
C MET A 15 -28.88 13.37 -15.00
N PRO A 16 -28.06 14.44 -15.06
CA PRO A 16 -26.83 14.43 -15.83
C PRO A 16 -25.92 13.25 -15.45
N ALA A 17 -25.34 12.57 -16.43
CA ALA A 17 -24.53 11.37 -16.20
C ALA A 17 -23.13 11.66 -15.63
N LEU A 18 -22.80 12.92 -15.36
CA LEU A 18 -21.57 13.36 -14.71
C LEU A 18 -21.91 14.56 -13.83
N GLY A 19 -21.52 14.50 -12.56
CA GLY A 19 -21.69 15.60 -11.62
C GLY A 19 -20.38 16.09 -11.03
N PHE A 20 -20.48 17.20 -10.31
CA PHE A 20 -19.37 17.84 -9.59
C PHE A 20 -19.55 17.62 -8.10
N GLY A 21 -18.64 16.87 -7.47
CA GLY A 21 -18.66 16.63 -6.03
C GLY A 21 -17.99 17.77 -5.25
N THR A 22 -18.55 18.14 -4.09
CA THR A 22 -18.09 19.31 -3.30
C THR A 22 -17.41 18.98 -1.96
N PHE A 23 -17.17 17.70 -1.65
CA PHE A 23 -16.41 17.26 -0.46
C PHE A 23 -14.88 17.39 -0.67
N ASP A 24 -14.01 17.70 0.29
CA ASP A 24 -14.08 18.25 1.65
C ASP A 24 -13.42 19.62 1.60
N SER A 25 -14.17 20.67 1.33
CA SER A 25 -13.66 22.03 1.42
C SER A 25 -14.72 22.97 1.96
N ASN A 26 -14.35 23.68 3.01
CA ASN A 26 -15.11 24.77 3.61
C ASN A 26 -14.41 26.12 3.41
N ASP A 27 -13.32 26.15 2.65
CA ASP A 27 -12.68 27.40 2.25
C ASP A 27 -13.53 28.09 1.19
N GLU A 28 -14.02 29.29 1.51
CA GLU A 28 -14.95 30.02 0.66
C GLU A 28 -14.37 30.33 -0.72
N THR A 29 -13.08 30.66 -0.79
CA THR A 29 -12.39 30.97 -2.04
C THR A 29 -12.28 29.71 -2.89
N GLU A 30 -11.82 28.60 -2.31
CA GLU A 30 -11.61 27.33 -3.01
C GLU A 30 -12.92 26.78 -3.57
N VAL A 31 -13.99 26.76 -2.76
CA VAL A 31 -15.32 26.30 -3.20
C VAL A 31 -15.89 27.21 -4.27
N THR A 32 -15.78 28.53 -4.10
CA THR A 32 -16.29 29.51 -5.08
C THR A 32 -15.58 29.39 -6.42
N VAL A 33 -14.24 29.35 -6.43
CA VAL A 33 -13.45 29.22 -7.65
C VAL A 33 -13.75 27.90 -8.37
N SER A 34 -13.76 26.80 -7.63
CA SER A 34 -13.96 25.48 -8.23
C SER A 34 -15.39 25.26 -8.75
N LEU A 35 -16.41 25.77 -8.05
CA LEU A 35 -17.80 25.70 -8.50
C LEU A 35 -18.05 26.61 -9.71
N ASN A 36 -17.51 27.84 -9.73
CA ASN A 36 -17.57 28.70 -10.93
C ASN A 36 -16.93 28.02 -12.13
N ALA A 37 -15.72 27.47 -11.97
CA ALA A 37 -15.04 26.72 -13.03
C ALA A 37 -15.87 25.52 -13.52
N ALA A 38 -16.56 24.81 -12.63
CA ALA A 38 -17.44 23.70 -13.01
C ALA A 38 -18.66 24.18 -13.82
N LEU A 39 -19.32 25.25 -13.38
CA LEU A 39 -20.48 25.81 -14.07
C LEU A 39 -20.11 26.35 -15.47
N GLU A 40 -18.96 27.02 -15.59
CA GLU A 40 -18.38 27.49 -16.85
C GLU A 40 -18.00 26.34 -17.78
N ALA A 41 -17.36 25.30 -17.25
CA ALA A 41 -16.97 24.12 -18.02
C ALA A 41 -18.18 23.36 -18.60
N GLY A 42 -19.35 23.47 -17.96
CA GLY A 42 -20.62 22.89 -18.42
C GLY A 42 -21.24 21.87 -17.48
N TYR A 43 -20.77 21.75 -16.24
CA TYR A 43 -21.41 20.87 -15.25
C TYR A 43 -22.82 21.38 -14.94
N ARG A 44 -23.78 20.45 -14.90
CA ARG A 44 -25.18 20.72 -14.56
C ARG A 44 -25.71 19.78 -13.47
N HIS A 45 -24.85 18.98 -12.85
CA HIS A 45 -25.17 18.20 -11.65
C HIS A 45 -24.18 18.56 -10.57
N ILE A 46 -24.66 19.12 -9.46
CA ILE A 46 -23.86 19.47 -8.29
C ILE A 46 -24.25 18.55 -7.14
N ASP A 47 -23.29 17.80 -6.62
CA ASP A 47 -23.46 16.92 -5.48
C ASP A 47 -22.88 17.57 -4.22
N THR A 48 -23.75 17.84 -3.25
CA THR A 48 -23.41 18.41 -1.94
C THR A 48 -24.01 17.57 -0.80
N ALA A 49 -23.79 17.98 0.45
CA ALA A 49 -24.43 17.42 1.63
C ALA A 49 -24.37 18.42 2.79
N TYR A 50 -25.36 18.37 3.70
CA TYR A 50 -25.38 19.21 4.90
C TYR A 50 -24.07 19.11 5.71
N VAL A 51 -23.54 17.90 5.88
CA VAL A 51 -22.33 17.64 6.67
C VAL A 51 -21.05 18.23 6.08
N TYR A 52 -21.04 18.62 4.81
CA TYR A 52 -19.87 19.24 4.17
C TYR A 52 -19.67 20.69 4.63
N GLN A 53 -20.69 21.31 5.25
CA GLN A 53 -20.64 22.66 5.80
C GLN A 53 -20.26 23.74 4.77
N ASN A 54 -20.54 23.50 3.50
CA ASN A 54 -20.27 24.43 2.40
C ASN A 54 -21.51 24.75 1.55
N GLU A 55 -22.69 24.24 1.92
CA GLU A 55 -23.95 24.52 1.21
C GLU A 55 -24.27 26.02 1.13
N LYS A 56 -23.92 26.80 2.16
CA LYS A 56 -24.10 28.26 2.15
C LYS A 56 -23.26 28.95 1.07
N ILE A 57 -22.01 28.52 0.90
CA ILE A 57 -21.11 29.04 -0.13
C ILE A 57 -21.66 28.66 -1.51
N ILE A 58 -22.07 27.40 -1.68
CA ILE A 58 -22.69 26.91 -2.93
C ILE A 58 -23.95 27.73 -3.26
N GLY A 59 -24.82 27.97 -2.28
CA GLY A 59 -26.02 28.78 -2.46
C GLY A 59 -25.73 30.21 -2.91
N ASN A 60 -24.70 30.85 -2.35
CA ASN A 60 -24.26 32.18 -2.77
C ASN A 60 -23.80 32.19 -4.24
N VAL A 61 -23.01 31.21 -4.67
CA VAL A 61 -22.55 31.10 -6.06
C VAL A 61 -23.73 30.86 -7.00
N LEU A 62 -24.63 29.93 -6.67
CA LEU A 62 -25.81 29.65 -7.50
C LEU A 62 -26.70 30.88 -7.63
N LYS A 63 -26.92 31.62 -6.54
CA LYS A 63 -27.68 32.88 -6.55
C LYS A 63 -27.07 33.91 -7.50
N GLN A 64 -25.75 34.06 -7.52
CA GLN A 64 -25.06 34.95 -8.46
C GLN A 64 -25.25 34.49 -9.91
N TRP A 65 -25.14 33.19 -10.19
CA TRP A 65 -25.37 32.64 -11.53
C TRP A 65 -26.81 32.86 -12.00
N PHE A 66 -27.80 32.62 -11.14
CA PHE A 66 -29.20 32.86 -11.46
C PHE A 66 -29.48 34.36 -11.70
N ALA A 67 -28.95 35.23 -10.84
CA ALA A 67 -29.10 36.69 -11.00
C ALA A 67 -28.43 37.21 -12.28
N SER A 68 -27.33 36.58 -12.72
CA SER A 68 -26.64 36.95 -13.96
C SER A 68 -27.36 36.51 -15.24
N GLY A 69 -28.41 35.66 -15.14
CA GLY A 69 -29.10 35.09 -16.29
C GLY A 69 -28.32 33.99 -17.02
N LYS A 70 -27.10 33.65 -16.58
CA LYS A 70 -26.28 32.57 -17.19
C LYS A 70 -26.87 31.17 -17.00
N LEU A 71 -27.77 31.00 -16.02
CA LEU A 71 -28.36 29.72 -15.66
C LEU A 71 -29.74 29.92 -15.03
N LYS A 72 -30.69 29.03 -15.29
CA LYS A 72 -31.96 28.96 -14.55
C LYS A 72 -31.93 27.84 -13.53
N ARG A 73 -32.82 27.86 -12.53
CA ARG A 73 -32.87 26.82 -11.49
C ARG A 73 -33.15 25.44 -12.10
N GLU A 74 -34.02 25.37 -13.10
CA GLU A 74 -34.39 24.14 -13.80
C GLU A 74 -33.29 23.57 -14.71
N ASP A 75 -32.23 24.35 -15.01
CA ASP A 75 -31.11 23.88 -15.82
C ASP A 75 -30.08 23.09 -15.02
N ILE A 76 -30.18 23.08 -13.68
CA ILE A 76 -29.20 22.47 -12.79
C ILE A 76 -29.84 21.44 -11.87
N PHE A 77 -29.19 20.28 -11.77
CA PHE A 77 -29.56 19.17 -10.90
C PHE A 77 -28.77 19.26 -9.60
N ILE A 78 -29.44 19.58 -8.49
CA ILE A 78 -28.82 19.71 -7.17
C ILE A 78 -29.15 18.49 -6.32
N THR A 79 -28.11 17.81 -5.84
CA THR A 79 -28.21 16.72 -4.85
C THR A 79 -27.74 17.20 -3.49
N THR A 80 -28.55 16.99 -2.43
CA THR A 80 -28.07 17.09 -1.04
C THR A 80 -28.45 15.86 -0.23
N LYS A 81 -27.96 15.76 1.01
CA LYS A 81 -28.04 14.54 1.81
C LYS A 81 -28.39 14.83 3.27
N LEU A 82 -29.31 14.04 3.81
CA LEU A 82 -29.68 13.99 5.21
C LEU A 82 -28.45 13.56 6.05
N PRO A 83 -27.96 14.38 7.01
CA PRO A 83 -26.81 14.02 7.83
C PRO A 83 -27.12 12.80 8.72
N MET A 84 -26.09 12.09 9.18
CA MET A 84 -26.23 10.91 10.05
C MET A 84 -27.02 11.19 11.33
N TYR A 85 -26.83 12.37 11.93
CA TYR A 85 -27.59 12.84 13.09
C TYR A 85 -29.00 13.36 12.74
N GLY A 86 -29.34 13.41 11.46
CA GLY A 86 -30.70 13.61 10.94
C GLY A 86 -31.44 12.33 10.60
N VAL A 87 -30.78 11.15 10.64
CA VAL A 87 -31.40 9.83 10.40
C VAL A 87 -32.20 9.40 11.63
N HIS A 88 -33.25 10.18 11.90
CA HIS A 88 -34.28 9.97 12.91
C HIS A 88 -35.60 10.56 12.37
N PRO A 89 -36.78 9.91 12.54
CA PRO A 89 -38.02 10.36 11.90
C PRO A 89 -38.33 11.85 12.13
N ASP A 90 -38.13 12.33 13.36
CA ASP A 90 -38.45 13.72 13.74
C ASP A 90 -37.48 14.77 13.18
N ARG A 91 -36.36 14.36 12.57
CA ARG A 91 -35.29 15.28 12.16
C ARG A 91 -35.09 15.38 10.64
N VAL A 92 -35.76 14.53 9.85
CA VAL A 92 -35.66 14.54 8.39
C VAL A 92 -36.07 15.90 7.80
N GLU A 93 -37.26 16.38 8.17
CA GLU A 93 -37.75 17.68 7.69
C GLU A 93 -36.89 18.84 8.19
N PHE A 94 -36.45 18.79 9.45
CA PHE A 94 -35.60 19.81 10.04
C PHE A 94 -34.33 20.03 9.22
N PHE A 95 -33.59 18.95 8.92
CA PHE A 95 -32.36 19.07 8.14
C PHE A 95 -32.60 19.37 6.66
N MET A 96 -33.72 18.91 6.08
CA MET A 96 -34.09 19.29 4.72
C MET A 96 -34.30 20.80 4.60
N LYS A 97 -35.03 21.41 5.54
CA LYS A 97 -35.24 22.87 5.59
C LYS A 97 -33.91 23.63 5.77
N LYS A 98 -33.02 23.13 6.63
CA LYS A 98 -31.70 23.73 6.85
C LYS A 98 -30.82 23.69 5.60
N SER A 99 -30.82 22.59 4.84
CA SER A 99 -30.11 22.54 3.57
C SER A 99 -30.70 23.48 2.52
N LEU A 100 -32.03 23.58 2.40
CA LEU A 100 -32.68 24.55 1.50
C LEU A 100 -32.36 26.00 1.86
N GLU A 101 -32.35 26.33 3.15
CA GLU A 101 -31.96 27.64 3.68
C GLU A 101 -30.52 27.98 3.29
N ASN A 102 -29.58 27.07 3.56
CA ASN A 102 -28.17 27.25 3.21
C ASN A 102 -27.97 27.41 1.69
N LEU A 103 -28.59 26.54 0.90
CA LEU A 103 -28.50 26.58 -0.56
C LEU A 103 -29.26 27.76 -1.17
N GLN A 104 -30.10 28.45 -0.40
CA GLN A 104 -31.02 29.50 -0.87
C GLN A 104 -31.94 29.00 -2.00
N LEU A 105 -32.42 27.77 -1.88
CA LEU A 105 -33.28 27.11 -2.87
C LEU A 105 -34.66 26.78 -2.29
N LYS A 106 -35.67 26.73 -3.18
CA LYS A 106 -37.02 26.25 -2.81
C LYS A 106 -37.12 24.72 -2.84
N TYR A 107 -36.31 24.07 -3.67
CA TYR A 107 -36.27 22.61 -3.80
C TYR A 107 -34.87 22.13 -4.22
N VAL A 108 -34.57 20.86 -3.93
CA VAL A 108 -33.46 20.10 -4.52
C VAL A 108 -34.00 19.06 -5.50
N ASP A 109 -33.18 18.66 -6.47
CA ASP A 109 -33.59 17.65 -7.45
C ASP A 109 -33.54 16.25 -6.84
N LEU A 110 -32.56 16.00 -5.97
CA LEU A 110 -32.37 14.72 -5.29
C LEU A 110 -32.00 14.93 -3.82
N TYR A 111 -32.74 14.28 -2.92
CA TYR A 111 -32.41 14.22 -1.50
C TYR A 111 -32.10 12.79 -1.05
N LEU A 112 -30.89 12.58 -0.52
CA LEU A 112 -30.40 11.25 -0.16
C LEU A 112 -30.33 11.04 1.35
N VAL A 113 -30.60 9.83 1.83
CA VAL A 113 -30.13 9.41 3.17
C VAL A 113 -28.61 9.12 3.08
N HIS A 114 -27.77 9.90 3.76
CA HIS A 114 -26.30 9.90 3.54
C HIS A 114 -25.60 8.61 3.99
N LEU A 115 -25.99 8.06 5.14
CA LEU A 115 -25.57 6.74 5.65
C LEU A 115 -26.77 6.02 6.25
N PRO A 116 -26.77 4.68 6.31
CA PRO A 116 -27.84 3.89 6.93
C PRO A 116 -27.81 3.91 8.48
N LEU A 117 -27.17 4.89 9.11
CA LEU A 117 -26.89 4.91 10.55
C LEU A 117 -27.38 6.20 11.21
N GLY A 118 -28.22 6.06 12.24
CA GLY A 118 -28.68 7.15 13.10
C GLY A 118 -27.69 7.52 14.20
N PHE A 119 -27.20 8.76 14.19
CA PHE A 119 -26.35 9.32 15.25
C PHE A 119 -27.19 10.21 16.18
N LYS A 120 -26.85 10.24 17.47
CA LYS A 120 -27.49 11.17 18.40
C LYS A 120 -27.16 12.61 17.99
N TYR A 121 -28.18 13.45 18.01
CA TYR A 121 -28.06 14.87 17.72
C TYR A 121 -27.77 15.66 19.00
N ASP A 122 -26.85 16.61 18.92
CA ASP A 122 -26.58 17.57 19.97
C ASP A 122 -27.08 18.95 19.52
N GLU A 123 -28.19 19.38 20.10
CA GLU A 123 -28.83 20.66 19.78
C GLU A 123 -27.93 21.86 20.12
N SER A 124 -27.07 21.74 21.13
CA SER A 124 -26.20 22.83 21.56
C SER A 124 -25.09 23.13 20.55
N THR A 125 -24.60 22.10 19.87
CA THR A 125 -23.53 22.23 18.86
C THR A 125 -24.05 22.18 17.42
N GLY A 126 -25.31 21.78 17.21
CA GLY A 126 -25.89 21.56 15.90
C GLY A 126 -25.23 20.40 15.13
N ARG A 127 -24.57 19.48 15.83
CA ARG A 127 -23.74 18.39 15.26
C ARG A 127 -24.03 17.05 15.93
N MET A 128 -23.25 16.02 15.57
CA MET A 128 -23.34 14.71 16.22
C MET A 128 -22.85 14.79 17.66
N LYS A 129 -23.55 14.11 18.57
CA LYS A 129 -23.13 13.98 19.97
C LYS A 129 -21.92 13.05 20.07
N VAL A 130 -20.89 13.52 20.77
CA VAL A 130 -19.69 12.73 21.09
C VAL A 130 -19.57 12.54 22.60
N ASN A 131 -18.97 11.44 23.05
CA ASN A 131 -18.64 11.24 24.46
C ASN A 131 -17.31 11.94 24.84
N GLU A 132 -16.91 11.84 26.10
CA GLU A 132 -15.68 12.45 26.63
C GLU A 132 -14.40 11.96 25.93
N LYS A 133 -14.45 10.77 25.31
CA LYS A 133 -13.34 10.19 24.52
C LYS A 133 -13.36 10.63 23.05
N GLY A 134 -14.32 11.46 22.64
CA GLY A 134 -14.50 11.90 21.26
C GLY A 134 -15.18 10.87 20.36
N GLU A 135 -15.83 9.85 20.91
CA GLU A 135 -16.52 8.80 20.15
C GLU A 135 -17.99 9.19 19.89
N VAL A 136 -18.48 8.89 18.69
CA VAL A 136 -19.86 9.21 18.27
C VAL A 136 -20.87 8.34 19.02
N GLN A 137 -21.98 8.95 19.46
CA GLN A 137 -23.11 8.22 20.05
C GLN A 137 -24.18 7.89 19.00
N PHE A 138 -24.70 6.67 19.03
CA PHE A 138 -25.72 6.18 18.09
C PHE A 138 -27.13 6.20 18.71
N GLU A 139 -28.17 6.33 17.87
CA GLU A 139 -29.59 6.25 18.25
C GLU A 139 -30.07 4.81 18.53
N GLY A 140 -29.21 3.80 18.31
CA GLY A 140 -29.58 2.38 18.34
C GLY A 140 -29.90 1.84 16.94
N LYS A 141 -30.78 0.82 16.86
CA LYS A 141 -31.17 0.22 15.57
C LYS A 141 -31.98 1.22 14.75
N THR A 142 -31.48 1.57 13.56
CA THR A 142 -32.16 2.50 12.65
C THR A 142 -33.41 1.87 12.03
N ASP A 143 -34.56 2.53 12.17
CA ASP A 143 -35.81 2.15 11.48
C ASP A 143 -35.84 2.77 10.07
N HIS A 144 -35.26 2.06 9.10
CA HIS A 144 -35.18 2.51 7.72
C HIS A 144 -36.56 2.82 7.11
N ALA A 145 -37.62 2.10 7.49
CA ALA A 145 -38.96 2.31 6.95
C ALA A 145 -39.59 3.61 7.49
N ALA A 146 -39.41 3.91 8.78
CA ALA A 146 -39.84 5.18 9.36
C ALA A 146 -39.09 6.37 8.78
N ILE A 147 -37.77 6.26 8.59
CA ILE A 147 -36.98 7.30 7.92
C ILE A 147 -37.46 7.50 6.49
N TRP A 148 -37.68 6.41 5.75
CA TRP A 148 -38.09 6.51 4.35
C TRP A 148 -39.44 7.21 4.20
N ARG A 149 -40.44 6.88 5.03
CA ARG A 149 -41.73 7.61 5.04
C ARG A 149 -41.54 9.12 5.22
N LYS A 150 -40.62 9.53 6.10
CA LYS A 150 -40.28 10.94 6.30
C LYS A 150 -39.53 11.57 5.13
N MET A 151 -38.76 10.79 4.37
CA MET A 151 -38.18 11.24 3.09
C MET A 151 -39.26 11.46 2.03
N GLU A 152 -40.25 10.58 1.94
CA GLU A 152 -41.38 10.70 0.99
C GLU A 152 -42.20 11.97 1.25
N GLU A 153 -42.46 12.31 2.52
CA GLU A 153 -43.11 13.56 2.92
C GLU A 153 -42.36 14.80 2.39
N GLN A 154 -41.03 14.73 2.17
CA GLN A 154 -40.27 15.86 1.59
C GLN A 154 -40.52 16.02 0.09
N VAL A 155 -40.86 14.93 -0.62
CA VAL A 155 -41.30 14.98 -2.02
C VAL A 155 -42.70 15.55 -2.10
N ASP A 156 -43.62 15.06 -1.26
CA ASP A 156 -45.00 15.55 -1.23
C ASP A 156 -45.06 17.05 -0.89
N ALA A 157 -44.18 17.52 -0.01
CA ALA A 157 -44.04 18.94 0.33
C ALA A 157 -43.32 19.79 -0.74
N GLY A 158 -42.93 19.21 -1.88
CA GLY A 158 -42.25 19.90 -2.99
C GLY A 158 -40.81 20.34 -2.69
N ARG A 159 -40.22 19.89 -1.57
CA ARG A 159 -38.86 20.25 -1.14
C ARG A 159 -37.80 19.45 -1.89
N ALA A 160 -38.11 18.23 -2.30
CA ALA A 160 -37.28 17.42 -3.18
C ALA A 160 -38.09 16.97 -4.41
N LYS A 161 -37.49 16.96 -5.61
CA LYS A 161 -38.14 16.37 -6.80
C LYS A 161 -38.17 14.85 -6.71
N THR A 162 -37.12 14.24 -6.17
CA THR A 162 -37.07 12.81 -5.86
C THR A 162 -36.09 12.52 -4.72
N ILE A 163 -36.06 11.27 -4.26
CA ILE A 163 -35.34 10.81 -3.08
C ILE A 163 -34.55 9.53 -3.36
N GLY A 164 -33.48 9.31 -2.60
CA GLY A 164 -32.62 8.14 -2.77
C GLY A 164 -31.81 7.80 -1.53
N LEU A 165 -30.86 6.90 -1.73
CA LEU A 165 -30.04 6.30 -0.67
C LEU A 165 -28.56 6.53 -0.96
N SER A 166 -27.73 6.56 0.08
CA SER A 166 -26.28 6.58 -0.06
C SER A 166 -25.61 5.64 0.94
N ASN A 167 -24.65 4.84 0.46
CA ASN A 167 -23.92 3.84 1.26
C ASN A 167 -24.81 2.71 1.83
N TYR A 168 -25.89 2.36 1.14
CA TYR A 168 -26.74 1.23 1.50
C TYR A 168 -26.29 -0.05 0.77
N ASN A 169 -26.35 -1.19 1.44
CA ASN A 169 -26.18 -2.51 0.83
C ASN A 169 -27.51 -3.08 0.31
N ILE A 170 -27.47 -4.21 -0.41
CA ILE A 170 -28.66 -4.84 -1.02
C ILE A 170 -29.77 -5.08 0.01
N SER A 171 -29.48 -5.72 1.15
CA SER A 171 -30.48 -6.05 2.17
C SER A 171 -31.17 -4.81 2.76
N GLN A 172 -30.41 -3.72 2.96
CA GLN A 172 -30.96 -2.46 3.44
C GLN A 172 -31.85 -1.80 2.38
N ILE A 173 -31.47 -1.85 1.10
CA ILE A 173 -32.29 -1.33 0.00
C ILE A 173 -33.58 -2.15 -0.14
N GLU A 174 -33.52 -3.48 -0.06
CA GLU A 174 -34.70 -4.35 -0.07
C GLU A 174 -35.67 -4.01 1.07
N THR A 175 -35.13 -3.73 2.26
CA THR A 175 -35.94 -3.31 3.42
C THR A 175 -36.70 -2.00 3.12
N VAL A 176 -36.03 -1.02 2.52
CA VAL A 176 -36.68 0.23 2.10
C VAL A 176 -37.72 -0.04 1.02
N LEU A 177 -37.37 -0.79 -0.03
CA LEU A 177 -38.26 -1.09 -1.16
C LEU A 177 -39.57 -1.76 -0.72
N LYS A 178 -39.55 -2.62 0.31
CA LYS A 178 -40.76 -3.27 0.85
C LYS A 178 -41.78 -2.31 1.45
N SER A 179 -41.35 -1.12 1.89
CA SER A 179 -42.20 -0.14 2.57
C SER A 179 -42.39 1.16 1.79
N ALA A 180 -41.73 1.30 0.63
CA ALA A 180 -41.69 2.52 -0.15
C ALA A 180 -42.93 2.69 -1.03
N ARG A 181 -43.66 3.79 -0.85
CA ARG A 181 -44.63 4.33 -1.82
C ARG A 181 -43.89 5.01 -2.97
N ILE A 182 -42.89 5.84 -2.65
CA ILE A 182 -41.96 6.43 -3.62
C ILE A 182 -40.67 5.63 -3.54
N LYS A 183 -40.37 4.82 -4.58
CA LYS A 183 -39.16 3.99 -4.62
C LYS A 183 -37.90 4.87 -4.62
N PRO A 184 -36.79 4.44 -4.01
CA PRO A 184 -35.51 5.14 -4.11
C PRO A 184 -35.10 5.28 -5.57
N ALA A 185 -34.92 6.51 -6.04
CA ALA A 185 -34.59 6.80 -7.43
C ALA A 185 -33.09 6.62 -7.75
N ASN A 186 -32.26 6.73 -6.72
CA ASN A 186 -30.81 6.72 -6.84
C ASN A 186 -30.15 6.03 -5.65
N LEU A 187 -29.04 5.34 -5.92
CA LEU A 187 -28.07 4.89 -4.93
C LEU A 187 -26.72 5.56 -5.19
N GLN A 188 -26.20 6.29 -4.21
CA GLN A 188 -24.84 6.85 -4.25
C GLN A 188 -23.87 6.05 -3.38
N VAL A 189 -22.84 5.44 -3.98
CA VAL A 189 -21.87 4.56 -3.29
C VAL A 189 -20.44 4.79 -3.77
N GLU A 190 -19.47 4.35 -2.98
CA GLU A 190 -18.06 4.33 -3.34
C GLU A 190 -17.86 3.39 -4.52
N LEU A 191 -17.53 3.92 -5.69
CA LEU A 191 -17.47 3.09 -6.87
C LEU A 191 -16.45 3.64 -7.85
N HIS A 192 -15.49 2.81 -8.23
CA HIS A 192 -14.43 3.15 -9.17
C HIS A 192 -13.88 1.88 -9.85
N VAL A 193 -12.85 2.02 -10.68
CA VAL A 193 -12.31 0.93 -11.51
C VAL A 193 -11.86 -0.29 -10.68
N PHE A 194 -11.36 -0.09 -9.46
CA PHE A 194 -10.97 -1.18 -8.55
C PHE A 194 -12.08 -1.71 -7.61
N LEU A 195 -13.18 -0.97 -7.45
CA LEU A 195 -14.34 -1.29 -6.60
C LEU A 195 -15.61 -0.98 -7.39
N GLN A 196 -15.96 -1.89 -8.29
CA GLN A 196 -16.98 -1.72 -9.32
C GLN A 196 -18.37 -2.11 -8.83
N GLN A 197 -18.44 -2.81 -7.69
CA GLN A 197 -19.67 -3.20 -6.99
C GLN A 197 -20.72 -3.87 -7.90
N ASN A 198 -20.30 -4.79 -8.77
CA ASN A 198 -21.13 -5.36 -9.85
C ASN A 198 -22.49 -5.87 -9.37
N ALA A 199 -22.53 -6.69 -8.31
CA ALA A 199 -23.79 -7.24 -7.79
C ALA A 199 -24.76 -6.15 -7.29
N LEU A 200 -24.25 -5.11 -6.64
CA LEU A 200 -25.05 -3.99 -6.15
C LEU A 200 -25.57 -3.13 -7.31
N VAL A 201 -24.71 -2.84 -8.29
CA VAL A 201 -25.09 -2.09 -9.50
C VAL A 201 -26.16 -2.83 -10.29
N ASP A 202 -25.98 -4.13 -10.52
CA ASP A 202 -26.94 -4.96 -11.25
C ASP A 202 -28.29 -5.03 -10.50
N PHE A 203 -28.25 -5.17 -9.18
CA PHE A 203 -29.45 -5.10 -8.34
C PHE A 203 -30.17 -3.76 -8.49
N CYS A 204 -29.44 -2.65 -8.42
CA CYS A 204 -30.02 -1.31 -8.60
C CYS A 204 -30.66 -1.15 -9.98
N HIS A 205 -29.94 -1.48 -11.07
CA HIS A 205 -30.47 -1.37 -12.42
C HIS A 205 -31.71 -2.24 -12.65
N LYS A 206 -31.72 -3.49 -12.15
CA LYS A 206 -32.90 -4.37 -12.22
C LYS A 206 -34.13 -3.81 -11.51
N ASN A 207 -33.93 -3.00 -10.47
CA ASN A 207 -34.99 -2.33 -9.73
C ASN A 207 -35.28 -0.90 -10.22
N GLY A 208 -34.70 -0.48 -11.34
CA GLY A 208 -34.87 0.87 -11.90
C GLY A 208 -34.17 1.97 -11.08
N ILE A 209 -33.28 1.61 -10.17
CA ILE A 209 -32.53 2.54 -9.33
C ILE A 209 -31.25 2.92 -10.07
N THR A 210 -31.05 4.22 -10.31
CA THR A 210 -29.79 4.69 -10.92
C THR A 210 -28.64 4.67 -9.90
N VAL A 211 -27.40 4.58 -10.37
CA VAL A 211 -26.23 4.56 -9.49
C VAL A 211 -25.37 5.80 -9.70
N VAL A 212 -24.98 6.46 -8.61
CA VAL A 212 -23.97 7.52 -8.60
C VAL A 212 -22.71 7.00 -7.91
N ALA A 213 -21.58 7.17 -8.57
CA ALA A 213 -20.27 6.79 -8.05
C ALA A 213 -19.62 7.98 -7.35
N HIS A 214 -19.57 7.94 -6.01
CA HIS A 214 -18.66 8.80 -5.27
C HIS A 214 -17.27 8.17 -5.23
N THR A 215 -16.24 8.99 -4.99
CA THR A 215 -14.83 8.57 -5.07
C THR A 215 -14.44 7.94 -6.43
N PRO A 216 -14.94 8.42 -7.59
CA PRO A 216 -14.75 7.71 -8.87
C PRO A 216 -13.29 7.64 -9.35
N LEU A 217 -12.40 8.42 -8.75
CA LEU A 217 -10.97 8.48 -9.03
C LEU A 217 -10.09 7.95 -7.87
N GLY A 218 -10.67 7.22 -6.90
CA GLY A 218 -9.91 6.61 -5.79
C GLY A 218 -9.50 7.58 -4.67
N SER A 219 -10.02 8.82 -4.70
CA SER A 219 -9.75 9.89 -3.73
C SER A 219 -8.26 10.10 -3.43
N PRO A 220 -7.44 10.57 -4.40
CA PRO A 220 -6.01 10.83 -4.18
C PRO A 220 -5.71 11.82 -3.04
N GLY A 221 -6.71 12.60 -2.61
CA GLY A 221 -6.62 13.52 -1.47
C GLY A 221 -7.03 12.93 -0.11
N TYR A 222 -7.44 11.66 -0.03
CA TYR A 222 -8.02 11.09 1.20
C TYR A 222 -7.03 11.08 2.38
N ASN A 223 -5.75 10.77 2.15
CA ASN A 223 -4.75 10.84 3.22
C ASN A 223 -4.56 12.26 3.78
N LYS A 224 -4.74 13.30 2.95
CA LYS A 224 -4.74 14.70 3.44
C LYS A 224 -5.93 14.94 4.37
N PHE A 225 -7.10 14.40 4.04
CA PHE A 225 -8.28 14.44 4.90
C PHE A 225 -8.05 13.69 6.22
N LEU A 226 -7.54 12.45 6.18
CA LEU A 226 -7.23 11.66 7.38
C LEU A 226 -6.27 12.42 8.32
N LYS A 227 -5.22 13.03 7.75
CA LYS A 227 -4.29 13.87 8.50
C LYS A 227 -4.97 15.08 9.15
N LYS A 228 -5.87 15.77 8.43
CA LYS A 228 -6.65 16.92 8.94
C LYS A 228 -7.51 16.54 10.17
N ILE A 229 -8.02 15.31 10.21
CA ILE A 229 -8.85 14.80 11.32
C ILE A 229 -8.07 13.96 12.35
N GLY A 230 -6.73 14.01 12.32
CA GLY A 230 -5.88 13.31 13.28
C GLY A 230 -5.94 11.77 13.18
N LYS A 231 -6.30 11.24 12.01
CA LYS A 231 -6.32 9.79 11.74
C LYS A 231 -5.07 9.36 10.95
N PRO A 232 -4.57 8.12 11.16
CA PRO A 232 -3.42 7.62 10.43
C PRO A 232 -3.72 7.56 8.93
N GLU A 233 -2.70 7.83 8.10
CA GLU A 233 -2.78 7.66 6.66
C GLU A 233 -3.07 6.18 6.32
N ARG A 234 -3.78 5.96 5.21
CA ARG A 234 -4.05 4.64 4.67
C ARG A 234 -3.25 4.42 3.40
N ASP A 235 -2.84 3.18 3.17
CA ASP A 235 -2.26 2.83 1.88
C ASP A 235 -3.40 2.57 0.89
N LEU A 236 -3.63 3.51 -0.03
CA LEU A 236 -4.75 3.48 -0.98
C LEU A 236 -4.24 3.20 -2.40
N PRO A 237 -5.00 2.47 -3.23
CA PRO A 237 -4.59 2.18 -4.59
C PRO A 237 -4.61 3.45 -5.45
N ASP A 238 -3.62 3.59 -6.34
CA ASP A 238 -3.51 4.72 -7.26
C ASP A 238 -4.14 4.37 -8.62
N ILE A 239 -5.37 4.83 -8.83
CA ILE A 239 -6.09 4.68 -10.10
C ILE A 239 -5.40 5.47 -11.22
N LEU A 240 -4.88 6.65 -10.93
CA LEU A 240 -4.40 7.58 -11.96
C LEU A 240 -3.08 7.12 -12.58
N SER A 241 -2.26 6.42 -11.80
CA SER A 241 -0.97 5.87 -12.24
C SER A 241 -1.04 4.40 -12.66
N ASN A 242 -2.23 3.77 -12.67
CA ASN A 242 -2.35 2.36 -13.01
C ASN A 242 -1.92 2.11 -14.48
N PRO A 243 -1.05 1.12 -14.75
CA PRO A 243 -0.49 0.91 -16.08
C PRO A 243 -1.51 0.46 -17.14
N VAL A 244 -2.54 -0.30 -16.75
CA VAL A 244 -3.63 -0.72 -17.66
C VAL A 244 -4.45 0.51 -18.06
N ILE A 245 -4.83 1.33 -17.08
CA ILE A 245 -5.56 2.59 -17.33
C ILE A 245 -4.69 3.53 -18.17
N GLY A 246 -3.39 3.65 -17.88
CA GLY A 246 -2.45 4.47 -18.63
C GLY A 246 -2.24 4.01 -20.07
N LYS A 247 -2.28 2.70 -20.35
CA LYS A 247 -2.26 2.14 -21.71
C LYS A 247 -3.51 2.55 -22.48
N ILE A 248 -4.69 2.40 -21.89
CA ILE A 248 -5.97 2.79 -22.50
C ILE A 248 -6.03 4.32 -22.69
N ALA A 249 -5.53 5.09 -21.73
CA ALA A 249 -5.44 6.54 -21.80
C ALA A 249 -4.64 6.99 -23.04
N LYS A 250 -3.47 6.38 -23.28
CA LYS A 250 -2.67 6.63 -24.49
C LYS A 250 -3.41 6.26 -25.77
N LYS A 251 -4.07 5.11 -25.82
CA LYS A 251 -4.86 4.65 -26.97
C LYS A 251 -5.90 5.68 -27.39
N HIS A 252 -6.55 6.34 -26.44
CA HIS A 252 -7.62 7.32 -26.69
C HIS A 252 -7.15 8.77 -26.73
N SER A 253 -5.85 9.06 -26.53
CA SER A 253 -5.34 10.42 -26.34
C SER A 253 -6.07 11.17 -25.21
N LYS A 254 -6.32 10.47 -24.11
CA LYS A 254 -7.03 10.95 -22.92
C LYS A 254 -6.17 10.75 -21.67
N SER A 255 -6.60 11.32 -20.55
CA SER A 255 -5.97 11.07 -19.24
C SER A 255 -6.55 9.84 -18.55
N SER A 256 -5.81 9.26 -17.60
CA SER A 256 -6.31 8.15 -16.78
C SER A 256 -7.61 8.50 -16.03
N ALA A 257 -7.77 9.77 -15.62
CA ALA A 257 -9.00 10.24 -14.98
C ALA A 257 -10.19 10.19 -15.94
N GLN A 258 -10.00 10.64 -17.19
CA GLN A 258 -11.03 10.58 -18.23
C GLN A 258 -11.41 9.13 -18.56
N ILE A 259 -10.44 8.21 -18.63
CA ILE A 259 -10.73 6.77 -18.83
C ILE A 259 -11.57 6.22 -17.67
N ALA A 260 -11.19 6.48 -16.42
CA ALA A 260 -11.92 6.00 -15.24
C ALA A 260 -13.34 6.57 -15.19
N ILE A 261 -13.54 7.86 -15.51
CA ILE A 261 -14.87 8.49 -15.57
C ILE A 261 -15.69 7.88 -16.72
N ARG A 262 -15.11 7.75 -17.92
CA ARG A 262 -15.81 7.22 -19.10
C ARG A 262 -16.27 5.77 -18.89
N PHE A 263 -15.45 4.96 -18.23
CA PHE A 263 -15.78 3.59 -17.85
C PHE A 263 -17.09 3.51 -17.06
N LEU A 264 -17.26 4.38 -16.07
CA LEU A 264 -18.48 4.42 -15.24
C LEU A 264 -19.69 4.89 -16.06
N ILE A 265 -19.53 5.95 -16.86
CA ILE A 265 -20.60 6.48 -17.72
C ILE A 265 -21.09 5.47 -18.76
N GLN A 266 -20.19 4.62 -19.30
CA GLN A 266 -20.57 3.53 -20.22
C GLN A 266 -21.28 2.37 -19.54
N ARG A 267 -21.08 2.20 -18.23
CA ARG A 267 -21.83 1.23 -17.41
C ARG A 267 -23.18 1.75 -16.92
N GLY A 268 -23.60 2.96 -17.31
CA GLY A 268 -24.84 3.56 -16.83
C GLY A 268 -24.74 4.13 -15.41
N ILE A 269 -23.52 4.39 -14.93
CA ILE A 269 -23.24 4.92 -13.60
C ILE A 269 -22.81 6.38 -13.74
N ALA A 270 -23.34 7.28 -12.92
CA ALA A 270 -22.98 8.69 -12.93
C ALA A 270 -21.84 8.99 -11.93
N PRO A 271 -20.59 9.24 -12.36
CA PRO A 271 -19.53 9.65 -11.44
C PRO A 271 -19.65 11.11 -10.99
N ILE A 272 -19.19 11.40 -9.78
CA ILE A 272 -19.12 12.76 -9.21
C ILE A 272 -17.69 13.13 -8.77
N PRO A 273 -16.71 13.25 -9.69
CA PRO A 273 -15.35 13.61 -9.34
C PRO A 273 -15.28 15.01 -8.72
N LYS A 274 -14.55 15.14 -7.60
CA LYS A 274 -14.21 16.44 -7.02
C LYS A 274 -12.86 16.93 -7.54
N SER A 275 -12.78 18.20 -7.87
CA SER A 275 -11.51 18.90 -8.07
C SER A 275 -11.66 20.37 -7.68
N VAL A 276 -10.62 20.90 -7.04
CA VAL A 276 -10.50 22.34 -6.74
C VAL A 276 -9.52 23.04 -7.67
N THR A 277 -8.94 22.30 -8.60
CA THR A 277 -8.05 22.80 -9.64
C THR A 277 -8.85 23.02 -10.93
N PRO A 278 -9.05 24.26 -11.41
CA PRO A 278 -9.88 24.55 -12.59
C PRO A 278 -9.51 23.74 -13.84
N LYS A 279 -8.21 23.57 -14.11
CA LYS A 279 -7.72 22.76 -15.25
C LYS A 279 -8.24 21.32 -15.20
N ARG A 280 -8.22 20.68 -14.02
CA ARG A 280 -8.75 19.31 -13.83
C ARG A 280 -10.27 19.27 -13.90
N VAL A 281 -10.96 20.32 -13.45
CA VAL A 281 -12.42 20.43 -13.61
C VAL A 281 -12.80 20.42 -15.08
N GLN A 282 -12.12 21.24 -15.88
CA GLN A 282 -12.29 21.29 -17.34
C GLN A 282 -11.90 19.99 -18.03
N GLU A 283 -10.85 19.32 -17.57
CA GLU A 283 -10.42 18.02 -18.10
C GLU A 283 -11.45 16.92 -17.85
N ASN A 284 -12.00 16.84 -16.63
CA ASN A 284 -12.90 15.79 -16.19
C ASN A 284 -14.25 15.77 -16.94
N ILE A 285 -14.71 16.90 -17.49
CA ILE A 285 -15.96 16.96 -18.26
C ILE A 285 -15.78 16.50 -19.72
N ASN A 286 -14.56 16.48 -20.24
CA ASN A 286 -14.24 16.10 -21.62
C ASN A 286 -14.18 14.56 -21.78
N VAL A 287 -15.31 13.91 -21.46
CA VAL A 287 -15.50 12.45 -21.45
C VAL A 287 -16.65 11.97 -22.34
N PHE A 288 -17.21 12.89 -23.12
CA PHE A 288 -18.33 12.62 -24.04
C PHE A 288 -17.92 12.58 -25.52
N ASP A 289 -16.68 12.94 -25.83
CA ASP A 289 -16.11 13.00 -27.18
C ASP A 289 -15.35 11.72 -27.57
N PHE A 290 -15.40 10.67 -26.75
CA PHE A 290 -14.81 9.36 -27.05
C PHE A 290 -15.61 8.21 -26.42
N THR A 291 -15.33 6.98 -26.87
CA THR A 291 -15.92 5.75 -26.35
C THR A 291 -14.83 4.71 -26.10
N LEU A 292 -14.93 3.98 -24.99
CA LEU A 292 -14.13 2.79 -24.71
C LEU A 292 -14.73 1.62 -25.49
N ASP A 293 -13.91 0.89 -26.24
CA ASP A 293 -14.37 -0.30 -26.95
C ASP A 293 -14.46 -1.53 -26.03
N ASP A 294 -14.95 -2.66 -26.56
CA ASP A 294 -15.17 -3.87 -25.78
C ASP A 294 -13.87 -4.41 -25.15
N SER A 295 -12.73 -4.23 -25.83
CA SER A 295 -11.43 -4.63 -25.31
C SER A 295 -11.03 -3.76 -24.11
N ASP A 296 -11.17 -2.44 -24.23
CA ASP A 296 -10.89 -1.50 -23.14
C ASP A 296 -11.80 -1.77 -21.94
N MET A 297 -13.09 -1.95 -22.19
CA MET A 297 -14.09 -2.24 -21.16
C MET A 297 -13.77 -3.58 -20.46
N LYS A 298 -13.30 -4.59 -21.18
CA LYS A 298 -12.88 -5.88 -20.61
C LYS A 298 -11.61 -5.73 -19.76
N GLU A 299 -10.59 -5.02 -20.25
CA GLU A 299 -9.37 -4.76 -19.48
C GLU A 299 -9.68 -4.01 -18.17
N LEU A 300 -10.56 -2.99 -18.21
CA LEU A 300 -10.96 -2.23 -17.03
C LEU A 300 -11.83 -3.04 -16.06
N LYS A 301 -12.74 -3.88 -16.55
CA LYS A 301 -13.54 -4.79 -15.70
C LYS A 301 -12.64 -5.75 -14.91
N ASN A 302 -11.55 -6.23 -15.53
CA ASN A 302 -10.60 -7.15 -14.88
C ASN A 302 -9.75 -6.50 -13.77
N LEU A 303 -9.83 -5.17 -13.60
CA LEU A 303 -9.15 -4.48 -12.51
C LEU A 303 -9.94 -4.52 -11.19
N GLU A 304 -11.12 -5.13 -11.17
CA GLU A 304 -11.92 -5.30 -9.95
C GLU A 304 -11.15 -6.08 -8.88
N VAL A 305 -11.09 -5.53 -7.67
CA VAL A 305 -10.55 -6.24 -6.49
C VAL A 305 -11.52 -6.23 -5.30
N GLY A 306 -12.72 -5.68 -5.45
CA GLY A 306 -13.75 -5.65 -4.40
C GLY A 306 -13.38 -4.74 -3.24
N GLU A 307 -13.89 -5.06 -2.06
CA GLU A 307 -13.61 -4.32 -0.81
C GLU A 307 -12.11 -4.15 -0.53
N LYS A 308 -11.27 -5.00 -1.13
CA LYS A 308 -9.82 -4.94 -1.05
C LYS A 308 -9.24 -3.69 -1.69
N ALA A 309 -9.98 -3.00 -2.57
CA ALA A 309 -9.56 -1.72 -3.13
C ALA A 309 -9.47 -0.60 -2.07
N ARG A 310 -9.93 -0.86 -0.84
CA ARG A 310 -9.72 0.02 0.31
C ARG A 310 -8.31 -0.14 0.93
N SER A 311 -7.49 -1.03 0.36
CA SER A 311 -6.09 -1.35 0.72
C SER A 311 -5.22 -1.45 -0.54
N LYS A 312 -4.10 -0.72 -0.58
CA LYS A 312 -3.17 -0.72 -1.73
C LYS A 312 -2.44 -2.05 -1.91
N ASP A 313 -1.99 -2.64 -0.82
CA ASP A 313 -1.18 -3.86 -0.86
C ASP A 313 -1.92 -5.02 -1.54
N GLU A 314 -3.23 -5.16 -1.30
CA GLU A 314 -4.02 -6.23 -1.90
C GLU A 314 -4.28 -6.03 -3.40
N ALA A 315 -4.53 -4.79 -3.83
CA ALA A 315 -4.74 -4.44 -5.23
C ALA A 315 -3.46 -4.64 -6.06
N GLU A 316 -2.31 -4.27 -5.49
CA GLU A 316 -1.00 -4.48 -6.11
C GLU A 316 -0.66 -5.97 -6.23
N ILE A 317 -0.89 -6.77 -5.18
CA ILE A 317 -0.66 -8.23 -5.21
C ILE A 317 -1.54 -8.89 -6.28
N THR A 318 -2.83 -8.55 -6.33
CA THR A 318 -3.77 -9.10 -7.31
C THR A 318 -3.34 -8.77 -8.74
N THR A 319 -2.98 -7.51 -8.99
CA THR A 319 -2.51 -7.06 -10.31
C THR A 319 -1.21 -7.78 -10.70
N ALA A 320 -0.25 -7.84 -9.77
CA ALA A 320 1.04 -8.48 -10.02
C ALA A 320 0.89 -9.97 -10.34
N LEU A 321 0.05 -10.68 -9.60
CA LEU A 321 -0.19 -12.11 -9.81
C LEU A 321 -0.89 -12.39 -11.14
N ASN A 322 -1.90 -11.60 -11.50
CA ASN A 322 -2.57 -11.71 -12.80
C ASN A 322 -1.59 -11.48 -13.97
N VAL A 323 -0.74 -10.46 -13.87
CA VAL A 323 0.27 -10.18 -14.90
C VAL A 323 1.30 -11.30 -14.97
N ALA A 324 1.74 -11.84 -13.83
CA ALA A 324 2.70 -12.94 -13.80
C ALA A 324 2.12 -14.22 -14.45
N LEU A 325 0.89 -14.59 -14.11
CA LEU A 325 0.24 -15.78 -14.69
C LEU A 325 0.06 -15.64 -16.21
N GLU A 326 -0.34 -14.46 -16.69
CA GLU A 326 -0.48 -14.16 -18.13
C GLU A 326 0.88 -14.14 -18.83
N ALA A 327 1.93 -13.62 -18.18
CA ALA A 327 3.29 -13.62 -18.72
C ALA A 327 3.91 -15.02 -18.81
N GLY A 328 3.35 -16.02 -18.11
CA GLY A 328 3.79 -17.42 -18.15
C GLY A 328 4.43 -17.95 -16.86
N TYR A 329 4.40 -17.20 -15.76
CA TYR A 329 4.89 -17.71 -14.48
C TYR A 329 4.03 -18.87 -13.99
N ARG A 330 4.68 -19.93 -13.51
CA ARG A 330 4.01 -21.13 -12.97
C ARG A 330 4.50 -21.53 -11.57
N HIS A 331 5.59 -20.94 -11.07
CA HIS A 331 6.01 -21.08 -9.67
C HIS A 331 5.50 -19.90 -8.85
N ILE A 332 4.66 -20.17 -7.84
CA ILE A 332 4.17 -19.18 -6.87
C ILE A 332 4.78 -19.50 -5.51
N ASP A 333 5.61 -18.59 -5.02
CA ASP A 333 6.24 -18.68 -3.70
C ASP A 333 5.51 -17.76 -2.71
N THR A 334 4.93 -18.34 -1.67
CA THR A 334 4.26 -17.64 -0.57
C THR A 334 4.68 -18.20 0.78
N ALA A 335 4.14 -17.66 1.87
CA ALA A 335 4.26 -18.15 3.23
C ALA A 335 3.03 -17.72 4.04
N TYR A 336 2.64 -18.52 5.04
CA TYR A 336 1.56 -18.16 5.96
C TYR A 336 1.82 -16.79 6.61
N ALA A 337 3.07 -16.56 7.04
CA ALA A 337 3.51 -15.32 7.68
C ALA A 337 3.46 -14.08 6.78
N TYR A 338 3.19 -14.22 5.48
CA TYR A 338 3.01 -13.08 4.59
C TYR A 338 1.57 -12.54 4.59
N GLU A 339 0.63 -13.26 5.22
CA GLU A 339 -0.77 -12.88 5.41
C GLU A 339 -1.52 -12.54 4.11
N ASN A 340 -1.01 -12.97 2.96
CA ASN A 340 -1.57 -12.69 1.63
C ASN A 340 -2.05 -13.95 0.89
N GLU A 341 -1.94 -15.13 1.50
CA GLU A 341 -2.33 -16.42 0.90
C GLU A 341 -3.80 -16.42 0.46
N LYS A 342 -4.68 -15.79 1.25
CA LYS A 342 -6.09 -15.65 0.90
C LYS A 342 -6.30 -14.85 -0.38
N ILE A 343 -5.46 -13.85 -0.64
CA ILE A 343 -5.52 -13.05 -1.87
C ILE A 343 -5.07 -13.91 -3.04
N ILE A 344 -3.94 -14.61 -2.90
CA ILE A 344 -3.40 -15.52 -3.90
C ILE A 344 -4.45 -16.58 -4.28
N GLY A 345 -5.05 -17.24 -3.28
CA GLY A 345 -6.06 -18.27 -3.50
C GLY A 345 -7.28 -17.80 -4.28
N ASN A 346 -7.74 -16.56 -4.01
CA ASN A 346 -8.84 -15.97 -4.77
C ASN A 346 -8.50 -15.74 -6.25
N VAL A 347 -7.28 -15.25 -6.54
CA VAL A 347 -6.83 -15.07 -7.94
C VAL A 347 -6.70 -16.41 -8.63
N LEU A 348 -6.10 -17.40 -7.98
CA LEU A 348 -5.96 -18.75 -8.53
C LEU A 348 -7.30 -19.38 -8.86
N LYS A 349 -8.29 -19.26 -7.97
CA LYS A 349 -9.66 -19.74 -8.20
C LYS A 349 -10.27 -19.14 -9.47
N GLN A 350 -10.06 -17.85 -9.73
CA GLN A 350 -10.55 -17.20 -10.95
C GLN A 350 -9.84 -17.74 -12.20
N TRP A 351 -8.52 -17.95 -12.13
CA TRP A 351 -7.74 -18.51 -13.22
C TRP A 351 -8.13 -19.95 -13.55
N PHE A 352 -8.32 -20.79 -12.52
CA PHE A 352 -8.83 -22.16 -12.68
C PHE A 352 -10.22 -22.16 -13.31
N ALA A 353 -11.13 -21.31 -12.81
CA ALA A 353 -12.47 -21.17 -13.38
C ALA A 353 -12.46 -20.68 -14.84
N SER A 354 -11.46 -19.89 -15.24
CA SER A 354 -11.30 -19.42 -16.62
C SER A 354 -10.77 -20.48 -17.58
N GLY A 355 -10.22 -21.59 -17.07
CA GLY A 355 -9.57 -22.63 -17.87
C GLY A 355 -8.21 -22.25 -18.47
N LYS A 356 -7.68 -21.04 -18.18
CA LYS A 356 -6.37 -20.58 -18.68
C LYS A 356 -5.18 -21.34 -18.09
N VAL A 357 -5.33 -21.85 -16.87
CA VAL A 357 -4.33 -22.59 -16.10
C VAL A 357 -5.08 -23.61 -15.26
N LYS A 358 -4.52 -24.81 -15.09
CA LYS A 358 -5.02 -25.85 -14.19
C LYS A 358 -4.19 -25.90 -12.90
N ARG A 359 -4.68 -26.58 -11.87
CA ARG A 359 -3.94 -26.67 -10.60
C ARG A 359 -2.59 -27.35 -10.81
N GLU A 360 -2.55 -28.41 -11.60
CA GLU A 360 -1.34 -29.19 -11.94
C GLU A 360 -0.32 -28.42 -12.79
N ASP A 361 -0.71 -27.31 -13.42
CA ASP A 361 0.22 -26.46 -14.18
C ASP A 361 1.07 -25.56 -13.26
N LEU A 362 0.72 -25.47 -11.97
CA LEU A 362 1.35 -24.58 -11.00
C LEU A 362 2.19 -25.35 -9.99
N PHE A 363 3.36 -24.79 -9.67
CA PHE A 363 4.17 -25.20 -8.54
C PHE A 363 3.99 -24.17 -7.42
N ILE A 364 3.28 -24.53 -6.35
CA ILE A 364 2.90 -23.63 -5.26
C ILE A 364 3.69 -24.00 -4.02
N THR A 365 4.47 -23.04 -3.52
CA THR A 365 5.24 -23.15 -2.29
C THR A 365 4.59 -22.33 -1.19
N THR A 366 4.35 -22.92 -0.02
CA THR A 366 4.08 -22.16 1.23
C THR A 366 5.06 -22.56 2.33
N LYS A 367 5.08 -21.80 3.43
CA LYS A 367 6.04 -21.93 4.51
C LYS A 367 5.36 -21.84 5.87
N LEU A 368 5.75 -22.75 6.76
CA LEU A 368 5.35 -22.81 8.16
C LEU A 368 5.82 -21.54 8.89
N PRO A 369 4.93 -20.80 9.58
CA PRO A 369 5.32 -19.61 10.32
C PRO A 369 6.18 -19.97 11.53
N MET A 370 6.95 -19.02 12.06
CA MET A 370 7.89 -19.26 13.17
C MET A 370 7.21 -19.81 14.43
N HIS A 371 5.99 -19.36 14.75
CA HIS A 371 5.20 -19.90 15.86
C HIS A 371 4.56 -21.26 15.55
N GLY A 372 4.62 -21.72 14.30
CA GLY A 372 4.22 -23.06 13.87
C GLY A 372 5.35 -24.08 13.85
N VAL A 373 6.61 -23.67 14.05
CA VAL A 373 7.80 -24.56 14.06
C VAL A 373 7.84 -25.40 15.34
N HIS A 374 6.87 -26.29 15.47
CA HIS A 374 6.69 -27.25 16.55
C HIS A 374 5.94 -28.48 16.01
N PRO A 375 6.34 -29.72 16.34
CA PRO A 375 5.75 -30.93 15.76
C PRO A 375 4.22 -30.94 15.76
N ASP A 376 3.60 -30.59 16.89
CA ASP A 376 2.14 -30.64 17.06
C ASP A 376 1.38 -29.54 16.29
N ARG A 377 2.07 -28.53 15.74
CA ARG A 377 1.44 -27.38 15.06
C ARG A 377 1.62 -27.38 13.54
N VAL A 378 2.49 -28.25 13.01
CA VAL A 378 2.77 -28.32 11.57
C VAL A 378 1.49 -28.59 10.77
N GLU A 379 0.70 -29.58 11.18
CA GLU A 379 -0.54 -29.95 10.48
C GLU A 379 -1.58 -28.81 10.55
N HIS A 380 -1.71 -28.16 11.72
CA HIS A 380 -2.63 -27.04 11.91
C HIS A 380 -2.35 -25.91 10.90
N PHE A 381 -1.10 -25.49 10.78
CA PHE A 381 -0.73 -24.41 9.86
C PHE A 381 -0.77 -24.82 8.40
N MET A 382 -0.49 -26.08 8.07
CA MET A 382 -0.72 -26.59 6.70
C MET A 382 -2.20 -26.47 6.32
N LYS A 383 -3.12 -26.93 7.18
CA LYS A 383 -4.57 -26.81 6.93
C LYS A 383 -4.99 -25.36 6.74
N LYS A 384 -4.48 -24.44 7.58
CA LYS A 384 -4.76 -23.01 7.45
C LYS A 384 -4.26 -22.41 6.14
N SER A 385 -3.04 -22.76 5.70
CA SER A 385 -2.53 -22.31 4.41
C SER A 385 -3.34 -22.87 3.24
N LEU A 386 -3.75 -24.14 3.27
CA LEU A 386 -4.63 -24.74 2.25
C LEU A 386 -6.01 -24.07 2.21
N GLU A 387 -6.61 -23.80 3.37
CA GLU A 387 -7.86 -23.03 3.50
C GLU A 387 -7.72 -21.64 2.88
N ASN A 388 -6.65 -20.92 3.21
CA ASN A 388 -6.39 -19.58 2.68
C ASN A 388 -6.17 -19.60 1.16
N LEU A 389 -5.32 -20.50 0.69
CA LEU A 389 -5.02 -20.67 -0.74
C LEU A 389 -6.20 -21.25 -1.52
N GLN A 390 -7.20 -21.82 -0.84
CA GLN A 390 -8.32 -22.54 -1.46
C GLN A 390 -7.82 -23.70 -2.34
N LEU A 391 -6.89 -24.48 -1.83
CA LEU A 391 -6.25 -25.60 -2.53
C LEU A 391 -6.33 -26.88 -1.71
N ASP A 392 -6.36 -28.02 -2.40
CA ASP A 392 -6.29 -29.33 -1.74
C ASP A 392 -4.85 -29.72 -1.35
N TYR A 393 -3.86 -29.20 -2.08
CA TYR A 393 -2.44 -29.44 -1.82
C TYR A 393 -1.55 -28.29 -2.29
N VAL A 394 -0.33 -28.22 -1.72
CA VAL A 394 0.80 -27.41 -2.19
C VAL A 394 1.93 -28.33 -2.64
N ASP A 395 2.76 -27.88 -3.58
CA ASP A 395 3.84 -28.68 -4.17
C ASP A 395 5.09 -28.70 -3.28
N LEU A 396 5.26 -27.65 -2.46
CA LEU A 396 6.37 -27.55 -1.52
C LEU A 396 5.94 -26.85 -0.23
N TYR A 397 6.24 -27.49 0.90
CA TYR A 397 6.05 -26.90 2.23
C TYR A 397 7.38 -26.78 2.96
N LEU A 398 7.76 -25.55 3.32
CA LEU A 398 9.06 -25.27 3.93
C LEU A 398 8.92 -24.84 5.39
N ILE A 399 9.94 -25.11 6.18
CA ILE A 399 10.17 -24.37 7.42
C ILE A 399 10.68 -22.98 7.00
N HIS A 400 9.95 -21.92 7.32
CA HIS A 400 10.28 -20.58 6.83
C HIS A 400 11.60 -20.06 7.39
N ILE A 401 11.81 -20.27 8.69
CA ILE A 401 13.02 -19.86 9.42
C ILE A 401 13.34 -20.97 10.44
N PRO A 402 14.61 -21.37 10.63
CA PRO A 402 14.98 -22.51 11.47
C PRO A 402 14.97 -22.19 12.98
N PHE A 403 13.93 -21.53 13.49
CA PHE A 403 13.66 -21.38 14.92
C PHE A 403 12.15 -21.27 15.22
N GLY A 404 11.76 -21.69 16.42
CA GLY A 404 10.40 -21.62 16.93
C GLY A 404 10.13 -20.39 17.79
N LEU A 405 8.91 -19.86 17.71
CA LEU A 405 8.36 -18.90 18.66
C LEU A 405 7.29 -19.59 19.51
N LYS A 406 7.17 -19.19 20.78
CA LYS A 406 6.08 -19.66 21.64
C LYS A 406 4.75 -19.25 21.01
N PHE A 407 3.79 -20.16 21.03
CA PHE A 407 2.47 -19.94 20.46
C PHE A 407 1.50 -19.39 21.52
N ASP A 408 0.64 -18.46 21.10
CA ASP A 408 -0.47 -17.97 21.90
C ASP A 408 -1.78 -18.46 21.26
N GLU A 409 -2.41 -19.44 21.91
CA GLU A 409 -3.66 -20.04 21.43
C GLU A 409 -4.82 -19.04 21.36
N SER A 410 -4.80 -17.98 22.19
CA SER A 410 -5.87 -17.00 22.23
C SER A 410 -5.85 -16.06 21.01
N THR A 411 -4.67 -15.75 20.51
CA THR A 411 -4.47 -14.86 19.37
C THR A 411 -4.21 -15.61 18.06
N GLY A 412 -3.86 -16.90 18.14
CA GLY A 412 -3.44 -17.69 16.98
C GLY A 412 -2.09 -17.24 16.40
N GLY A 413 -1.29 -16.49 17.16
CA GLY A 413 -0.04 -15.87 16.74
C GLY A 413 1.14 -16.13 17.68
N PRO A 414 2.28 -15.44 17.48
CA PRO A 414 3.42 -15.57 18.38
C PRO A 414 3.15 -14.90 19.72
N LYS A 415 3.51 -15.57 20.82
CA LYS A 415 3.40 -15.03 22.17
C LYS A 415 4.36 -13.88 22.37
N VAL A 416 3.82 -12.75 22.82
CA VAL A 416 4.60 -11.57 23.22
C VAL A 416 4.57 -11.40 24.74
N ASN A 417 5.63 -10.85 25.32
CA ASN A 417 5.62 -10.46 26.74
C ASN A 417 4.90 -9.11 26.95
N GLU A 418 4.78 -8.66 28.19
CA GLU A 418 4.13 -7.38 28.56
C GLU A 418 4.75 -6.14 27.89
N LYS A 419 5.99 -6.26 27.39
CA LYS A 419 6.71 -5.21 26.65
C LYS A 419 6.56 -5.35 25.12
N GLY A 420 5.75 -6.29 24.65
CA GLY A 420 5.54 -6.56 23.22
C GLY A 420 6.66 -7.35 22.54
N GLN A 421 7.57 -7.98 23.30
CA GLN A 421 8.71 -8.73 22.73
C GLN A 421 8.33 -10.20 22.48
N LEU A 422 8.78 -10.75 21.33
CA LEU A 422 8.55 -12.14 20.94
C LEU A 422 9.25 -13.12 21.88
N GLN A 423 8.56 -14.22 22.24
CA GLN A 423 9.14 -15.29 23.04
C GLN A 423 9.54 -16.49 22.17
N PHE A 424 10.76 -16.98 22.33
CA PHE A 424 11.30 -18.10 21.55
C PHE A 424 11.03 -19.46 22.21
N GLU A 425 10.95 -20.51 21.39
CA GLU A 425 10.95 -21.91 21.82
C GLU A 425 12.37 -22.48 21.75
N GLY A 426 12.88 -22.97 22.89
CA GLY A 426 14.18 -23.65 22.96
C GLY A 426 15.41 -22.78 22.70
N LYS A 427 16.58 -23.45 22.59
CA LYS A 427 17.85 -22.85 22.15
C LYS A 427 18.02 -23.10 20.66
N THR A 428 18.34 -22.07 19.88
CA THR A 428 18.70 -22.22 18.45
C THR A 428 20.21 -22.02 18.29
N ASP A 429 20.90 -23.00 17.71
CA ASP A 429 22.30 -22.84 17.33
C ASP A 429 22.40 -22.07 16.00
N GLN A 430 22.58 -20.75 16.08
CA GLN A 430 22.70 -19.88 14.91
C GLN A 430 24.12 -19.85 14.31
N ALA A 431 25.11 -20.51 14.94
CA ALA A 431 26.52 -20.33 14.59
C ALA A 431 26.94 -21.03 13.27
N ALA A 432 26.16 -22.01 12.78
CA ALA A 432 26.58 -22.88 11.68
C ALA A 432 26.12 -22.47 10.26
N LEU A 433 25.21 -21.51 10.09
CA LEU A 433 24.39 -21.40 8.87
C LEU A 433 24.92 -20.50 7.72
N TRP A 434 26.16 -20.03 7.75
CA TRP A 434 26.41 -18.71 7.13
C TRP A 434 27.51 -18.62 6.06
N LYS A 435 27.80 -19.72 5.35
CA LYS A 435 28.60 -19.71 4.09
C LYS A 435 27.72 -20.08 2.89
N GLN A 436 27.14 -19.08 2.20
CA GLN A 436 26.13 -19.31 1.15
C GLN A 436 26.62 -20.15 -0.03
N ASN A 437 27.84 -19.93 -0.56
CA ASN A 437 28.35 -20.78 -1.65
C ASN A 437 28.60 -22.23 -1.19
N ALA A 438 29.20 -22.41 -0.02
CA ALA A 438 29.41 -23.75 0.53
C ALA A 438 28.08 -24.47 0.82
N LEU A 439 27.03 -23.72 1.19
CA LEU A 439 25.67 -24.24 1.35
C LEU A 439 25.06 -24.63 0.01
N VAL A 440 25.21 -23.82 -1.04
CA VAL A 440 24.74 -24.16 -2.40
C VAL A 440 25.42 -25.43 -2.91
N ASP A 441 26.75 -25.50 -2.80
CA ASP A 441 27.51 -26.68 -3.22
C ASP A 441 27.13 -27.93 -2.40
N PHE A 442 26.94 -27.77 -1.09
CA PHE A 442 26.44 -28.84 -0.23
C PHE A 442 25.04 -29.30 -0.66
N CYS A 443 24.12 -28.37 -0.89
CA CYS A 443 22.77 -28.68 -1.33
C CYS A 443 22.80 -29.45 -2.65
N HIS A 444 23.54 -28.96 -3.65
CA HIS A 444 23.68 -29.65 -4.93
C HIS A 444 24.27 -31.05 -4.80
N LYS A 445 25.34 -31.21 -4.00
CA LYS A 445 25.96 -32.52 -3.73
C LYS A 445 24.98 -33.52 -3.10
N ASN A 446 23.99 -33.03 -2.36
CA ASN A 446 22.99 -33.85 -1.67
C ASN A 446 21.63 -33.87 -2.39
N GLY A 447 21.54 -33.40 -3.64
CA GLY A 447 20.29 -33.39 -4.40
C GLY A 447 19.21 -32.43 -3.87
N ILE A 448 19.60 -31.44 -3.05
CA ILE A 448 18.71 -30.41 -2.50
C ILE A 448 18.69 -29.22 -3.46
N THR A 449 17.50 -28.89 -3.97
CA THR A 449 17.30 -27.69 -4.80
C THR A 449 17.36 -26.42 -3.95
N VAL A 450 18.14 -25.44 -4.41
CA VAL A 450 18.22 -24.12 -3.77
C VAL A 450 17.30 -23.14 -4.48
N VAL A 451 16.48 -22.41 -3.70
CA VAL A 451 15.65 -21.31 -4.19
C VAL A 451 16.21 -19.99 -3.62
N ALA A 452 16.66 -19.10 -4.49
CA ALA A 452 17.07 -17.76 -4.14
C ALA A 452 15.84 -16.87 -3.95
N TYR A 453 15.51 -16.58 -2.68
CA TYR A 453 14.58 -15.52 -2.31
C TYR A 453 15.31 -14.16 -2.35
N SER A 454 14.62 -13.10 -2.77
CA SER A 454 15.23 -11.78 -3.01
C SER A 454 16.43 -11.79 -4.00
N PRO A 455 16.33 -12.43 -5.17
CA PRO A 455 17.47 -12.66 -6.07
C PRO A 455 18.10 -11.37 -6.65
N LEU A 456 17.41 -10.24 -6.51
CA LEU A 456 17.86 -8.91 -6.96
C LEU A 456 18.17 -7.97 -5.78
N ALA A 457 18.57 -8.52 -4.63
CA ALA A 457 18.94 -7.78 -3.40
C ALA A 457 17.85 -6.88 -2.78
N SER A 458 16.58 -7.10 -3.15
CA SER A 458 15.38 -6.46 -2.58
C SER A 458 15.55 -4.96 -2.22
N PRO A 459 15.76 -4.06 -3.20
CA PRO A 459 15.95 -2.62 -2.96
C PRO A 459 14.80 -1.95 -2.17
N GLY A 460 13.62 -2.58 -2.18
CA GLY A 460 12.44 -2.15 -1.41
C GLY A 460 12.54 -2.41 0.10
N PHE A 461 13.37 -3.36 0.56
CA PHE A 461 13.48 -3.70 1.98
C PHE A 461 14.04 -2.55 2.81
N ASN A 462 15.02 -1.81 2.28
CA ASN A 462 15.52 -0.58 2.90
C ASN A 462 14.45 0.51 3.03
N LYS A 463 13.46 0.56 2.13
CA LYS A 463 12.32 1.49 2.27
C LYS A 463 11.39 1.07 3.41
N VAL A 464 11.18 -0.23 3.59
CA VAL A 464 10.39 -0.78 4.71
C VAL A 464 11.07 -0.48 6.04
N LEU A 465 12.38 -0.75 6.15
CA LEU A 465 13.15 -0.43 7.36
C LEU A 465 13.10 1.07 7.70
N LYS A 466 13.24 1.96 6.71
CA LYS A 466 13.07 3.42 6.90
C LYS A 466 11.69 3.79 7.44
N ARG A 467 10.61 3.18 6.91
CA ARG A 467 9.24 3.40 7.41
C ARG A 467 9.06 2.91 8.85
N MET A 468 9.75 1.83 9.22
CA MET A 468 9.74 1.29 10.58
C MET A 468 10.70 2.03 11.53
N GLY A 469 11.34 3.12 11.09
CA GLY A 469 12.33 3.87 11.89
C GLY A 469 13.60 3.07 12.21
N LYS A 470 13.88 2.02 11.43
CA LYS A 470 15.04 1.13 11.64
C LYS A 470 16.22 1.55 10.75
N GLN A 471 17.43 1.24 11.19
CA GLN A 471 18.63 1.54 10.42
C GLN A 471 18.64 0.74 9.11
N THR A 472 19.09 1.39 8.04
CA THR A 472 19.29 0.74 6.74
C THR A 472 20.75 0.48 6.49
N LYS A 473 21.06 -0.69 5.96
CA LYS A 473 22.38 -1.03 5.44
C LYS A 473 22.46 -0.66 3.97
N GLU A 474 23.52 0.04 3.57
CA GLU A 474 23.84 0.18 2.15
C GLU A 474 24.30 -1.19 1.63
N LEU A 475 23.49 -1.75 0.73
CA LEU A 475 23.78 -3.01 0.06
C LEU A 475 24.37 -2.71 -1.32
N PRO A 476 25.29 -3.55 -1.82
CA PRO A 476 25.73 -3.44 -3.20
C PRO A 476 24.53 -3.54 -4.15
N ASP A 477 24.37 -2.53 -5.01
CA ASP A 477 23.29 -2.52 -5.99
C ASP A 477 23.71 -3.28 -7.24
N ILE A 478 23.38 -4.57 -7.26
CA ILE A 478 23.66 -5.49 -8.38
C ILE A 478 23.07 -5.01 -9.72
N LEU A 479 22.00 -4.21 -9.71
CA LEU A 479 21.37 -3.71 -10.93
C LEU A 479 22.15 -2.56 -11.57
N SER A 480 23.00 -1.89 -10.79
CA SER A 480 23.88 -0.79 -11.23
C SER A 480 25.35 -1.18 -11.34
N ASP A 481 25.70 -2.43 -11.00
CA ASP A 481 27.08 -2.90 -10.99
C ASP A 481 27.70 -2.82 -12.41
N PRO A 482 28.93 -2.28 -12.55
CA PRO A 482 29.57 -2.12 -13.86
C PRO A 482 29.80 -3.44 -14.61
N VAL A 483 30.12 -4.53 -13.89
CA VAL A 483 30.33 -5.87 -14.48
C VAL A 483 29.00 -6.41 -14.99
N VAL A 484 27.95 -6.34 -14.16
CA VAL A 484 26.60 -6.77 -14.57
C VAL A 484 26.12 -5.95 -15.77
N SER A 485 26.35 -4.64 -15.77
CA SER A 485 25.97 -3.74 -16.86
C SER A 485 26.74 -4.02 -18.16
N LYS A 486 28.03 -4.35 -18.07
CA LYS A 486 28.85 -4.77 -19.21
C LYS A 486 28.32 -6.06 -19.83
N ILE A 487 28.04 -7.07 -19.01
CA ILE A 487 27.49 -8.36 -19.46
C ILE A 487 26.07 -8.17 -20.03
N ALA A 488 25.26 -7.31 -19.41
CA ALA A 488 23.92 -6.96 -19.90
C ALA A 488 23.96 -6.39 -21.32
N LYS A 489 24.88 -5.46 -21.59
CA LYS A 489 25.11 -4.92 -22.94
C LYS A 489 25.57 -5.99 -23.93
N LYS A 490 26.52 -6.85 -23.53
CA LYS A 490 27.01 -7.96 -24.35
C LYS A 490 25.88 -8.86 -24.86
N HIS A 491 24.91 -9.16 -24.00
CA HIS A 491 23.78 -10.05 -24.31
C HIS A 491 22.53 -9.32 -24.82
N SER A 492 22.54 -7.99 -24.94
CA SER A 492 21.33 -7.18 -25.23
C SER A 492 20.19 -7.46 -24.24
N LYS A 493 20.53 -7.61 -22.96
CA LYS A 493 19.61 -7.88 -21.84
C LYS A 493 19.71 -6.79 -20.78
N THR A 494 18.81 -6.84 -19.80
CA THR A 494 18.84 -5.97 -18.63
C THR A 494 19.73 -6.55 -17.53
N PRO A 495 20.30 -5.72 -16.63
CA PRO A 495 21.05 -6.20 -15.46
C PRO A 495 20.27 -7.20 -14.59
N ALA A 496 18.94 -7.02 -14.46
CA ALA A 496 18.07 -7.95 -13.75
C ALA A 496 18.03 -9.34 -14.42
N GLN A 497 17.92 -9.38 -15.74
CA GLN A 497 17.95 -10.65 -16.48
C GLN A 497 19.30 -11.35 -16.36
N ILE A 498 20.42 -10.61 -16.37
CA ILE A 498 21.76 -11.19 -16.14
C ILE A 498 21.85 -11.82 -14.75
N ALA A 499 21.40 -11.11 -13.70
CA ALA A 499 21.43 -11.62 -12.33
C ALA A 499 20.53 -12.86 -12.15
N LEU A 500 19.33 -12.87 -12.75
CA LEU A 500 18.44 -14.03 -12.70
C LEU A 500 19.00 -15.22 -13.48
N ARG A 501 19.53 -14.98 -14.68
CA ARG A 501 20.10 -16.02 -15.52
C ARG A 501 21.34 -16.66 -14.88
N PHE A 502 22.14 -15.85 -14.19
CA PHE A 502 23.29 -16.33 -13.40
C PHE A 502 22.88 -17.34 -12.33
N LEU A 503 21.79 -17.10 -11.61
CA LEU A 503 21.27 -18.04 -10.61
C LEU A 503 20.75 -19.32 -11.27
N ILE A 504 19.92 -19.18 -12.31
CA ILE A 504 19.29 -20.32 -13.00
C ILE A 504 20.36 -21.23 -13.63
N GLN A 505 21.38 -20.69 -14.30
CA GLN A 505 22.46 -21.49 -14.90
C GLN A 505 23.34 -22.21 -13.87
N ARG A 506 23.30 -21.78 -12.61
CA ARG A 506 23.97 -22.46 -11.50
C ARG A 506 23.06 -23.49 -10.83
N GLY A 507 21.89 -23.79 -11.38
CA GLY A 507 20.94 -24.70 -10.74
C GLY A 507 20.31 -24.12 -9.46
N VAL A 508 20.18 -22.79 -9.40
CA VAL A 508 19.47 -22.09 -8.33
C VAL A 508 18.20 -21.47 -8.90
N ALA A 509 17.04 -21.93 -8.43
CA ALA A 509 15.76 -21.33 -8.82
C ALA A 509 15.67 -19.90 -8.26
N ALA A 510 15.08 -18.96 -9.00
CA ALA A 510 14.99 -17.57 -8.59
C ALA A 510 13.53 -17.11 -8.53
N VAL A 511 13.13 -16.49 -7.42
CA VAL A 511 11.77 -15.94 -7.23
C VAL A 511 11.81 -14.40 -7.19
N PRO A 512 11.95 -13.71 -8.35
CA PRO A 512 11.99 -12.25 -8.37
C PRO A 512 10.61 -11.65 -8.08
N LYS A 513 10.49 -10.89 -6.98
CA LYS A 513 9.29 -10.09 -6.70
C LYS A 513 9.27 -8.82 -7.56
N SER A 514 8.15 -8.57 -8.23
CA SER A 514 7.85 -7.29 -8.87
C SER A 514 6.35 -7.03 -8.94
N VAL A 515 5.93 -5.80 -8.66
CA VAL A 515 4.54 -5.33 -8.89
C VAL A 515 4.41 -4.50 -10.17
N THR A 516 5.52 -4.31 -10.90
CA THR A 516 5.57 -3.54 -12.14
C THR A 516 5.39 -4.48 -13.34
N PRO A 517 4.30 -4.38 -14.13
CA PRO A 517 4.03 -5.33 -15.21
C PRO A 517 5.16 -5.48 -16.22
N LYS A 518 5.78 -4.37 -16.62
CA LYS A 518 6.94 -4.37 -17.53
C LYS A 518 8.10 -5.21 -16.99
N ARG A 519 8.42 -5.09 -15.70
CA ARG A 519 9.51 -5.86 -15.07
C ARG A 519 9.16 -7.35 -14.94
N VAL A 520 7.89 -7.67 -14.68
CA VAL A 520 7.42 -9.07 -14.66
C VAL A 520 7.63 -9.71 -16.03
N GLN A 521 7.23 -9.02 -17.11
CA GLN A 521 7.44 -9.51 -18.48
C GLN A 521 8.92 -9.57 -18.86
N GLU A 522 9.75 -8.62 -18.42
CA GLU A 522 11.20 -8.64 -18.67
C GLU A 522 11.88 -9.84 -17.96
N ASN A 523 11.49 -10.11 -16.71
CA ASN A 523 12.12 -11.14 -15.87
C ASN A 523 11.87 -12.56 -16.36
N ILE A 524 10.77 -12.85 -17.06
CA ILE A 524 10.52 -14.20 -17.58
C ILE A 524 11.33 -14.52 -18.84
N ASN A 525 11.78 -13.50 -19.57
CA ASN A 525 12.61 -13.62 -20.77
C ASN A 525 14.09 -13.87 -20.43
N VAL A 526 14.35 -14.82 -19.53
CA VAL A 526 15.69 -15.25 -19.11
C VAL A 526 16.09 -16.62 -19.68
N PHE A 527 15.20 -17.24 -20.46
CA PHE A 527 15.44 -18.56 -21.04
C PHE A 527 15.89 -18.52 -22.51
N ASP A 528 15.89 -17.33 -23.14
CA ASP A 528 16.28 -17.13 -24.54
C ASP A 528 17.76 -16.78 -24.74
N PHE A 529 18.59 -16.86 -23.68
CA PHE A 529 20.05 -16.65 -23.76
C PHE A 529 20.81 -17.47 -22.72
N THR A 530 22.13 -17.57 -22.88
CA THR A 530 23.06 -18.22 -21.94
C THR A 530 24.27 -17.33 -21.68
N LEU A 531 24.71 -17.26 -20.43
CA LEU A 531 25.99 -16.70 -20.01
C LEU A 531 27.11 -17.70 -20.31
N ASP A 532 28.23 -17.23 -20.84
CA ASP A 532 29.41 -18.06 -21.06
C ASP A 532 30.28 -18.18 -19.80
N ASP A 533 31.31 -19.02 -19.84
CA ASP A 533 32.18 -19.30 -18.68
C ASP A 533 32.88 -18.04 -18.14
N ASN A 534 33.21 -17.09 -19.02
CA ASN A 534 33.83 -15.83 -18.62
C ASN A 534 32.80 -14.94 -17.91
N ASP A 535 31.57 -14.84 -18.43
CA ASP A 535 30.48 -14.09 -17.78
C ASP A 535 30.19 -14.69 -16.38
N LEU A 536 30.07 -16.02 -16.29
CA LEU A 536 29.84 -16.72 -15.03
C LEU A 536 30.99 -16.48 -14.02
N LYS A 537 32.23 -16.47 -14.49
CA LYS A 537 33.41 -16.19 -13.66
C LYS A 537 33.44 -14.74 -13.19
N GLU A 538 33.19 -13.78 -14.07
CA GLU A 538 33.10 -12.35 -13.72
C GLU A 538 32.00 -12.10 -12.68
N LEU A 539 30.83 -12.71 -12.83
CA LEU A 539 29.71 -12.58 -11.89
C LEU A 539 29.98 -13.26 -10.53
N ARG A 540 30.68 -14.41 -10.51
CA ARG A 540 31.08 -15.06 -9.25
C ARG A 540 32.03 -14.19 -8.42
N ASN A 541 32.87 -13.39 -9.07
CA ASN A 541 33.81 -12.49 -8.38
C ASN A 541 33.12 -11.28 -7.71
N LEU A 542 31.82 -11.05 -7.96
CA LEU A 542 31.03 -10.02 -7.30
C LEU A 542 30.55 -10.41 -5.90
N ASP A 543 30.79 -11.65 -5.46
CA ASP A 543 30.38 -12.10 -4.13
C ASP A 543 31.12 -11.33 -3.03
N VAL A 544 30.36 -10.61 -2.21
CA VAL A 544 30.86 -9.83 -1.07
C VAL A 544 30.60 -10.49 0.28
N GLY A 545 30.10 -11.73 0.29
CA GLY A 545 29.74 -12.50 1.48
C GLY A 545 28.59 -11.84 2.27
N GLU A 546 28.72 -11.81 3.60
CA GLU A 546 27.67 -11.30 4.51
C GLU A 546 27.32 -9.81 4.32
N ARG A 547 28.15 -9.07 3.56
CA ARG A 547 27.92 -7.65 3.27
C ARG A 547 26.72 -7.40 2.35
N ALA A 548 26.30 -8.36 1.55
CA ALA A 548 25.12 -8.26 0.69
C ALA A 548 23.82 -8.80 1.34
N ARG A 549 23.82 -9.14 2.63
CA ARG A 549 22.62 -9.64 3.31
C ARG A 549 21.59 -8.54 3.52
N VAL A 550 20.42 -8.74 2.91
CA VAL A 550 19.25 -7.87 3.00
C VAL A 550 18.58 -7.98 4.37
N CYS A 551 18.53 -9.18 4.96
CA CYS A 551 17.90 -9.46 6.26
C CYS A 551 18.97 -9.66 7.34
N ASP A 552 19.44 -8.56 7.94
CA ASP A 552 20.37 -8.58 9.07
C ASP A 552 19.66 -8.03 10.31
N TRP A 553 19.27 -8.91 11.24
CA TRP A 553 18.45 -8.55 12.42
C TRP A 553 19.21 -7.77 13.48
N LYS A 554 20.52 -7.59 13.32
CA LYS A 554 21.30 -6.66 14.14
C LYS A 554 20.99 -5.18 13.84
N LEU A 555 20.34 -4.85 12.73
CA LEU A 555 19.95 -3.48 12.34
C LEU A 555 18.69 -2.96 13.06
N LEU A 556 18.15 -3.73 14.01
CA LEU A 556 16.92 -3.41 14.72
C LEU A 556 17.14 -2.59 16.01
N ASP A 557 18.38 -2.49 16.50
CA ASP A 557 18.71 -1.78 17.75
C ASP A 557 19.65 -0.59 17.46
N GLY A 558 19.27 0.61 17.94
CA GLY A 558 19.85 1.90 17.56
C GLY A 558 21.28 2.14 18.04
N GLU A 559 22.04 2.97 17.30
CA GLU A 559 23.47 3.22 17.54
C GLU A 559 23.78 4.32 18.56
N THR A 560 24.82 4.07 19.36
CA THR A 560 25.60 5.05 20.12
C THR A 560 26.76 5.55 19.23
N LYS A 561 27.00 6.88 19.15
CA LYS A 561 28.15 7.43 18.37
C LYS A 561 29.46 7.25 19.13
N LEU A 562 30.42 6.55 18.52
CA LEU A 562 31.77 6.32 19.04
C LEU A 562 32.82 7.20 18.32
N PRO A 563 33.94 7.54 18.96
CA PRO A 563 35.03 8.28 18.32
C PRO A 563 35.70 7.48 17.19
N ASP A 564 35.90 8.09 16.02
CA ASP A 564 36.57 7.46 14.88
C ASP A 564 38.10 7.51 15.02
N ILE A 565 38.68 6.41 15.52
CA ILE A 565 40.11 6.26 15.72
C ILE A 565 40.95 6.39 14.43
N LEU A 566 40.36 6.09 13.26
CA LEU A 566 41.10 6.15 11.99
C LEU A 566 41.21 7.59 11.47
N ALA A 567 40.25 8.44 11.84
CA ALA A 567 40.22 9.86 11.53
C ALA A 567 40.81 10.74 12.65
N ASP A 568 41.26 10.15 13.76
CA ASP A 568 41.80 10.90 14.89
C ASP A 568 43.04 11.73 14.49
N PRO A 569 43.11 13.02 14.87
CA PRO A 569 44.22 13.89 14.48
C PRO A 569 45.60 13.42 14.96
N VAL A 570 45.68 12.80 16.15
CA VAL A 570 46.94 12.29 16.72
C VAL A 570 47.36 11.03 15.97
N VAL A 571 46.43 10.10 15.73
CA VAL A 571 46.71 8.88 14.93
C VAL A 571 47.15 9.26 13.51
N SER A 572 46.46 10.23 12.89
CA SER A 572 46.78 10.72 11.55
C SER A 572 48.14 11.41 11.47
N LYS A 573 48.52 12.19 12.49
CA LYS A 573 49.84 12.82 12.59
C LYS A 573 50.95 11.78 12.67
N ILE A 574 50.78 10.75 13.50
CA ILE A 574 51.76 9.65 13.65
C ILE A 574 51.81 8.80 12.38
N ALA A 575 50.67 8.58 11.72
CA ALA A 575 50.59 7.87 10.44
C ALA A 575 51.45 8.56 9.37
N LYS A 576 51.34 9.89 9.26
CA LYS A 576 52.18 10.69 8.36
C LYS A 576 53.67 10.60 8.72
N LYS A 577 54.02 10.70 10.01
CA LYS A 577 55.41 10.58 10.49
C LYS A 577 56.07 9.28 10.02
N HIS A 578 55.33 8.17 10.05
CA HIS A 578 55.84 6.84 9.68
C HIS A 578 55.59 6.46 8.22
N SER A 579 54.96 7.33 7.42
CA SER A 579 54.49 7.01 6.06
C SER A 579 53.61 5.75 6.01
N LYS A 580 52.74 5.58 7.01
CA LYS A 580 51.79 4.47 7.15
C LYS A 580 50.34 4.99 7.20
N THR A 581 49.38 4.09 7.13
CA THR A 581 47.96 4.42 7.33
C THR A 581 47.60 4.51 8.81
N SER A 582 46.56 5.27 9.17
CA SER A 582 46.05 5.33 10.55
C SER A 582 45.69 3.94 11.11
N ALA A 583 45.18 3.04 10.26
CA ALA A 583 44.89 1.66 10.64
C ALA A 583 46.16 0.88 11.00
N GLN A 584 47.25 1.05 10.24
CA GLN A 584 48.54 0.44 10.56
C GLN A 584 49.11 0.98 11.86
N ILE A 585 48.99 2.29 12.14
CA ILE A 585 49.40 2.88 13.42
C ILE A 585 48.61 2.27 14.58
N ALA A 586 47.28 2.17 14.47
CA ALA A 586 46.43 1.60 15.51
C ALA A 586 46.74 0.11 15.76
N LEU A 587 46.96 -0.67 14.70
CA LEU A 587 47.33 -2.09 14.82
C LEU A 587 48.73 -2.26 15.40
N ARG A 588 49.71 -1.46 14.93
CA ARG A 588 51.07 -1.53 15.44
C ARG A 588 51.13 -1.14 16.91
N PHE A 589 50.36 -0.15 17.34
CA PHE A 589 50.24 0.24 18.74
C PHE A 589 49.82 -0.92 19.64
N LEU A 590 48.85 -1.73 19.21
CA LEU A 590 48.41 -2.92 19.96
C LEU A 590 49.49 -4.01 19.98
N ILE A 591 50.01 -4.38 18.81
CA ILE A 591 50.98 -5.47 18.65
C ILE A 591 52.27 -5.18 19.43
N GLN A 592 52.76 -3.93 19.37
CA GLN A 592 54.00 -3.53 20.05
C GLN A 592 53.86 -3.45 21.58
N ARG A 593 52.62 -3.49 22.09
CA ARG A 593 52.30 -3.63 23.52
C ARG A 593 52.05 -5.08 23.94
N GLY A 594 52.34 -6.04 23.07
CA GLY A 594 52.08 -7.46 23.31
C GLY A 594 50.61 -7.85 23.18
N VAL A 595 49.76 -6.99 22.59
CA VAL A 595 48.34 -7.30 22.35
C VAL A 595 48.17 -7.82 20.93
N ALA A 596 47.77 -9.08 20.81
CA ALA A 596 47.43 -9.66 19.51
C ALA A 596 46.20 -8.94 18.92
N ALA A 597 46.36 -8.37 17.72
CA ALA A 597 45.29 -7.67 17.02
C ALA A 597 44.68 -8.58 15.93
N ILE A 598 43.34 -8.64 15.88
CA ILE A 598 42.60 -9.41 14.86
C ILE A 598 41.83 -8.42 13.98
N PRO A 599 42.48 -7.78 12.98
CA PRO A 599 41.80 -6.83 12.12
C PRO A 599 40.87 -7.54 11.14
N LYS A 600 39.64 -7.01 10.98
CA LYS A 600 38.74 -7.42 9.91
C LYS A 600 38.80 -6.42 8.76
N SER A 601 39.19 -6.88 7.58
CA SER A 601 39.09 -6.10 6.34
C SER A 601 38.62 -7.00 5.21
N ALA A 602 37.67 -6.51 4.41
CA ALA A 602 37.20 -7.17 3.19
C ALA A 602 37.84 -6.56 1.93
N THR A 603 38.73 -5.58 2.08
CA THR A 603 39.41 -4.92 0.96
C THR A 603 40.81 -5.51 0.82
N PRO A 604 41.16 -6.16 -0.31
CA PRO A 604 42.46 -6.81 -0.50
C PRO A 604 43.64 -5.87 -0.23
N LYS A 605 43.55 -4.62 -0.70
CA LYS A 605 44.56 -3.57 -0.43
C LYS A 605 44.76 -3.34 1.08
N ARG A 606 43.69 -3.23 1.85
CA ARG A 606 43.75 -3.03 3.31
C ARG A 606 44.22 -4.28 4.05
N VAL A 607 43.90 -5.47 3.56
CA VAL A 607 44.45 -6.71 4.13
C VAL A 607 45.97 -6.73 3.96
N GLN A 608 46.44 -6.37 2.77
CA GLN A 608 47.87 -6.23 2.49
C GLN A 608 48.52 -5.13 3.34
N GLU A 609 47.88 -3.97 3.48
CA GLU A 609 48.36 -2.89 4.36
C GLU A 609 48.40 -3.34 5.84
N ASN A 610 47.38 -4.04 6.32
CA ASN A 610 47.27 -4.50 7.71
C ASN A 610 48.30 -5.56 8.09
N ILE A 611 48.72 -6.42 7.15
CA ILE A 611 49.79 -7.39 7.44
C ILE A 611 51.17 -6.73 7.44
N ASN A 612 51.34 -5.62 6.70
CA ASN A 612 52.56 -4.82 6.68
C ASN A 612 52.73 -3.95 7.95
N VAL A 613 52.23 -4.40 9.12
CA VAL A 613 52.43 -3.71 10.41
C VAL A 613 53.71 -4.17 11.11
N PHE A 614 54.40 -5.18 10.57
CA PHE A 614 55.63 -5.70 11.13
C PHE A 614 56.89 -5.01 10.58
N ASP A 615 56.75 -4.16 9.56
CA ASP A 615 57.87 -3.51 8.86
C ASP A 615 58.27 -2.14 9.46
N PHE A 616 57.65 -1.71 10.57
CA PHE A 616 57.98 -0.47 11.28
C PHE A 616 57.76 -0.59 12.79
N THR A 617 58.32 0.35 13.56
CA THR A 617 58.12 0.47 15.02
C THR A 617 57.65 1.87 15.40
N LEU A 618 56.83 1.98 16.43
CA LEU A 618 56.47 3.25 17.07
C LEU A 618 57.50 3.59 18.14
N ASP A 619 57.93 4.86 18.22
CA ASP A 619 58.83 5.30 19.29
C ASP A 619 58.08 5.64 20.60
N ASP A 620 58.82 5.87 21.68
CA ASP A 620 58.23 6.13 23.00
C ASP A 620 57.33 7.37 23.02
N LYS A 621 57.61 8.36 22.17
CA LYS A 621 56.79 9.57 22.06
C LYS A 621 55.47 9.25 21.35
N ASP A 622 55.50 8.48 20.27
CA ASP A 622 54.31 8.04 19.55
C ASP A 622 53.43 7.15 20.45
N LEU A 623 54.03 6.21 21.17
CA LEU A 623 53.33 5.36 22.13
C LEU A 623 52.69 6.18 23.25
N LYS A 624 53.36 7.23 23.75
CA LYS A 624 52.81 8.14 24.76
C LYS A 624 51.65 8.98 24.22
N GLU A 625 51.78 9.55 23.02
CA GLU A 625 50.70 10.30 22.36
C GLU A 625 49.48 9.40 22.10
N LEU A 626 49.65 8.18 21.60
CA LEU A 626 48.53 7.25 21.38
C LEU A 626 47.86 6.77 22.67
N ARG A 627 48.60 6.59 23.77
CA ARG A 627 48.03 6.29 25.09
C ARG A 627 47.16 7.42 25.62
N SER A 628 47.47 8.67 25.28
CA SER A 628 46.68 9.83 25.72
C SER A 628 45.28 9.90 25.10
N LEU A 629 45.00 9.10 24.07
CA LEU A 629 43.68 8.98 23.44
C LEU A 629 42.71 8.05 24.19
N ASP A 630 43.18 7.35 25.22
CA ASP A 630 42.31 6.49 26.02
C ASP A 630 41.29 7.32 26.80
N VAL A 631 40.01 7.18 26.44
CA VAL A 631 38.88 7.85 27.09
C VAL A 631 38.14 6.93 28.07
N GLY A 632 38.73 5.77 28.38
CA GLY A 632 38.19 4.77 29.28
C GLY A 632 36.91 4.12 28.76
N GLU A 633 35.98 3.85 29.68
CA GLU A 633 34.74 3.12 29.41
C GLU A 633 33.84 3.78 28.35
N ARG A 634 34.00 5.09 28.13
CA ARG A 634 33.24 5.84 27.11
C ARG A 634 33.52 5.37 25.67
N ALA A 635 34.62 4.66 25.42
CA ALA A 635 34.92 4.05 24.12
C ALA A 635 34.54 2.56 24.04
N ARG A 636 33.87 1.98 25.06
CA ARG A 636 33.50 0.56 25.09
C ARG A 636 32.38 0.26 24.09
N VAL A 637 32.76 -0.28 22.93
CA VAL A 637 31.85 -0.68 21.84
C VAL A 637 31.10 -1.98 22.15
N CYS A 638 31.74 -2.87 22.92
CA CYS A 638 31.21 -4.17 23.30
C CYS A 638 30.87 -4.16 24.78
N ASP A 639 29.75 -3.51 25.13
CA ASP A 639 29.22 -3.48 26.49
C ASP A 639 28.07 -4.48 26.70
N TRP A 640 27.67 -5.22 25.66
CA TRP A 640 26.59 -6.20 25.71
C TRP A 640 25.21 -5.64 26.07
N LYS A 641 25.03 -4.30 26.16
CA LYS A 641 23.72 -3.67 26.41
C LYS A 641 22.69 -3.87 25.31
N LEU A 642 23.09 -4.51 24.20
CA LEU A 642 22.18 -5.09 23.22
C LEU A 642 21.23 -6.15 23.84
N PHE A 643 21.56 -6.66 25.02
CA PHE A 643 20.66 -7.48 25.82
C PHE A 643 19.96 -6.60 26.87
N ASP A 644 18.70 -6.26 26.62
CA ASP A 644 17.88 -5.42 27.51
C ASP A 644 17.90 -5.93 28.97
N GLY A 645 18.33 -5.10 29.91
CA GLY A 645 18.33 -5.41 31.35
C GLY A 645 19.56 -6.17 31.83
N ILE A 646 20.54 -6.45 30.97
CA ILE A 646 21.79 -7.12 31.35
C ILE A 646 22.56 -6.35 32.43
N GLU A 647 22.42 -5.02 32.44
CA GLU A 647 23.01 -4.13 33.43
C GLU A 647 22.49 -4.34 34.86
N LYS A 648 21.36 -5.04 35.00
CA LYS A 648 20.76 -5.39 36.31
C LYS A 648 21.25 -6.74 36.84
N HIS A 649 22.02 -7.48 36.05
CA HIS A 649 22.60 -8.75 36.47
C HIS A 649 23.77 -8.50 37.43
N GLN A 650 23.79 -9.20 38.57
CA GLN A 650 24.80 -9.00 39.62
C GLN A 650 26.25 -9.21 39.12
N ASP A 651 26.43 -10.07 38.11
CA ASP A 651 27.73 -10.38 37.51
C ASP A 651 28.01 -9.63 36.20
N TYR A 652 27.23 -8.58 35.86
CA TYR A 652 27.48 -7.78 34.68
C TYR A 652 28.83 -7.05 34.81
N PRO A 653 29.82 -7.32 33.94
CA PRO A 653 31.20 -6.92 34.19
C PRO A 653 31.48 -5.43 33.93
N PHE A 654 30.49 -4.67 33.47
CA PHE A 654 30.63 -3.25 33.10
C PHE A 654 29.66 -2.36 33.90
N GLN A 655 29.44 -2.70 35.17
CA GLN A 655 28.73 -1.82 36.11
C GLN A 655 29.45 -0.46 36.15
N THR A 656 28.71 0.63 35.95
CA THR A 656 29.23 1.99 36.10
C THR A 656 29.61 2.21 37.56
N VAL A 657 30.90 2.45 37.82
CA VAL A 657 31.40 2.94 39.12
C VAL A 657 31.08 4.42 39.25
#